data_AF-A0A1M7ETX4-F1
#
_entry.id   AF-A0A1M7ETX4-F1
#
_cell.length_a   1.000
_cell.length_b   1.000
_cell.length_c   1.000
_cell.angle_alpha   90.00
_cell.angle_beta   90.00
_cell.angle_gamma   90.00
#
_symmetry.space_group_name_H-M   'P 1'
#
loop_
_entity.id
_entity.type
_entity.pdbx_description
1 polymer ?
#
loop_
_entity_poly.entity_id
_entity_poly.type
_entity_poly.pdbx_seq_one_letter_code
_entity_poly.pdbx_strand_id
1 'polypeptide(L)'
;MSTRFNNSSFLMKVLFLVPCIFVLFILLGCDTFLGEHVWLNAPVETDNVHDGLITVRASKIKNSSGGALSYLGTYSTLAKANERPQLRVALNYDFSMGMHEVTCAEFKSVMGTTFDARCKNEDSDMLPVTMVTYYDVMLYANERSKREGYDTVYTYTSTTFDAVGNCIAMEGLSFNPEVEGYRMPTEAEWIMVAERHWNPSVEWNAANSDFEPKKVCSYARMHGDFCDMAGNVKEWVSDWLGYFKDTTITNYVGAPDGSVVGERVIKGGSYRNDPSAIKLYGRGDVYIVTSATKSDYLGFRLAFGKIPNAVWMGRDGHARDSRIIPMAGATTVKNNLGTYRAKLAFRNDITGNIAYIDYVNGTLSVTELADTIDSYHPDISPDGRFVAFSTGTEGTSGKSEVYIRPITGSRTQPLKLKVSGNAAIPRWRILENGDTAIVYVSDAGNNKDESAFKAKSTWQVTYAKGRFGTPKKLFDGAYHGGISEDYSLAVTGARLLRARIAKGGSLANGRDTVWYNGEQACNVSLANDGSKRVSFLDFGGKTGKEFVGKSYGTHERLLITDSTGRLIKAIASPEGYSFDHAEWALNYKGAHADDGYIVATLANANGAHTKIVLVNVADGSIVNLVEGDELWHPSIWQQKIYVPESSELDPDSAGAYLYPSDKWESVIMRFKMELLWRYRDSANVAVFGSSRPMFGVSPAQFDKKFFAVNFGQTPNSIYMTRDYLNHYVFNHMKKLKYIVVSLDIDFWHKIDGPDGDNMFYTTFGNYPGYVYDANHDYWKDGYPEGLLEYTESSVGSSDETHYMKDRGRYLNASCNSWKDEPEIEQDSNYVDEHWNLIDDSMDALLTIIEESAKRNIRVVGVIFPQSPAYAKSGSFGRYGLRRTSAKKLIAELDGLKKKYPNFVLMDENKMGEHDYIDAMAIDEDHLCYAGATLLTSRLNKLLLSWEEENEM
;
A
#
# COMPACT_ATOMS: atom_id res chain seq x y z
N MET A 1 -23.22 -39.19 -43.05
CA MET A 1 -23.27 -39.79 -44.42
C MET A 1 -23.00 -38.66 -45.40
N SER A 2 -21.78 -38.50 -45.91
CA SER A 2 -21.20 -39.19 -47.10
C SER A 2 -21.93 -38.74 -48.38
N THR A 3 -21.31 -38.16 -49.43
CA THR A 3 -20.20 -38.72 -50.24
C THR A 3 -19.45 -37.68 -51.10
N ARG A 4 -18.18 -37.99 -51.39
CA ARG A 4 -17.21 -37.38 -52.34
C ARG A 4 -17.47 -37.73 -53.83
N PHE A 5 -16.74 -37.10 -54.77
CA PHE A 5 -15.70 -37.67 -55.71
C PHE A 5 -15.38 -36.61 -56.82
N ASN A 6 -14.14 -36.09 -56.99
CA ASN A 6 -12.99 -36.53 -57.85
C ASN A 6 -13.35 -36.72 -59.35
N ASN A 7 -12.56 -36.37 -60.40
CA ASN A 7 -11.14 -36.00 -60.53
C ASN A 7 -10.80 -35.45 -61.95
N SER A 8 -9.67 -34.73 -62.03
CA SER A 8 -8.60 -34.65 -63.08
C SER A 8 -8.81 -34.36 -64.60
N SER A 9 -8.14 -33.27 -65.02
CA SER A 9 -7.18 -33.07 -66.14
C SER A 9 -7.51 -33.46 -67.59
N PHE A 10 -7.47 -32.46 -68.48
CA PHE A 10 -6.90 -32.61 -69.82
C PHE A 10 -6.08 -31.37 -70.20
N LEU A 11 -4.79 -31.63 -70.41
CA LEU A 11 -3.75 -30.73 -70.85
C LEU A 11 -3.93 -30.29 -72.32
N MET A 12 -3.21 -29.20 -72.66
CA MET A 12 -2.57 -28.96 -73.96
C MET A 12 -3.43 -28.51 -75.15
N LYS A 13 -3.45 -27.18 -75.39
CA LYS A 13 -2.70 -26.51 -76.48
C LYS A 13 -3.24 -25.10 -76.73
N VAL A 14 -2.63 -24.09 -76.11
CA VAL A 14 -2.31 -22.83 -76.81
C VAL A 14 -0.95 -22.39 -76.28
N LEU A 15 0.07 -22.56 -77.10
CA LEU A 15 1.46 -22.17 -76.87
C LEU A 15 1.89 -21.30 -78.05
N PHE A 16 2.69 -20.29 -77.74
CA PHE A 16 3.34 -19.28 -78.57
C PHE A 16 2.68 -17.90 -78.60
N LEU A 17 3.52 -16.93 -78.20
CA LEU A 17 3.36 -15.47 -78.15
C LEU A 17 2.76 -14.86 -76.88
N VAL A 18 3.42 -15.06 -75.71
CA VAL A 18 3.79 -13.97 -74.79
C VAL A 18 4.97 -14.43 -73.90
N PRO A 19 6.23 -14.06 -74.22
CA PRO A 19 7.20 -13.88 -73.15
C PRO A 19 8.02 -12.61 -73.43
N CYS A 20 7.49 -11.47 -72.96
CA CYS A 20 8.28 -10.24 -72.70
C CYS A 20 7.51 -9.21 -71.85
N ILE A 21 6.21 -9.40 -71.60
CA ILE A 21 5.40 -8.48 -70.76
C ILE A 21 5.04 -9.09 -69.39
N PHE A 22 5.39 -10.35 -69.12
CA PHE A 22 5.12 -11.02 -67.84
C PHE A 22 6.27 -10.94 -66.82
N VAL A 23 7.43 -10.36 -67.18
CA VAL A 23 8.55 -10.15 -66.24
C VAL A 23 8.44 -8.81 -65.49
N LEU A 24 7.53 -7.91 -65.90
CA LEU A 24 7.32 -6.62 -65.23
C LEU A 24 6.11 -6.57 -64.28
N PHE A 25 5.23 -7.58 -64.28
CA PHE A 25 4.03 -7.65 -63.43
C PHE A 25 4.06 -8.74 -62.35
N ILE A 26 5.18 -9.48 -62.22
CA ILE A 26 5.43 -10.43 -61.11
C ILE A 26 6.23 -9.77 -59.95
N LEU A 27 6.62 -8.50 -60.08
CA LEU A 27 7.32 -7.74 -59.02
C LEU A 27 6.40 -6.85 -58.16
N LEU A 28 5.09 -6.84 -58.39
CA LEU A 28 4.13 -6.05 -57.60
C LEU A 28 2.82 -6.83 -57.46
N GLY A 29 2.65 -7.57 -56.37
CA GLY A 29 1.37 -8.17 -56.01
C GLY A 29 1.43 -9.65 -55.60
N CYS A 30 2.15 -9.95 -54.53
CA CYS A 30 1.92 -11.13 -53.69
C CYS A 30 2.44 -10.81 -52.28
N ASP A 31 1.65 -10.07 -51.51
CA ASP A 31 1.75 -10.07 -50.05
C ASP A 31 1.21 -11.41 -49.54
N THR A 32 2.00 -12.46 -49.72
CA THR A 32 1.80 -13.74 -49.04
C THR A 32 2.28 -13.58 -47.60
N PHE A 33 1.33 -13.30 -46.70
CA PHE A 33 1.04 -14.00 -45.44
C PHE A 33 2.10 -15.00 -44.88
N LEU A 34 3.36 -14.60 -44.80
CA LEU A 34 4.46 -15.26 -44.07
C LEU A 34 5.51 -14.17 -43.79
N GLY A 35 5.09 -13.13 -43.06
CA GLY A 35 6.02 -12.20 -42.45
C GLY A 35 6.64 -12.88 -41.24
N GLU A 36 7.85 -13.41 -41.39
CA GLU A 36 8.76 -13.59 -40.27
C GLU A 36 8.88 -12.23 -39.57
N HIS A 37 8.18 -12.06 -38.45
CA HIS A 37 8.54 -11.05 -37.46
C HIS A 37 9.90 -11.46 -36.91
N VAL A 38 10.97 -11.05 -37.60
CA VAL A 38 12.32 -11.10 -37.04
C VAL A 38 12.31 -10.14 -35.85
N TRP A 39 12.24 -10.69 -34.65
CA TRP A 39 12.44 -10.00 -33.38
C TRP A 39 13.87 -9.44 -33.37
N LEU A 40 14.07 -8.24 -33.90
CA LEU A 40 15.35 -7.55 -33.81
C LEU A 40 15.49 -7.03 -32.38
N ASN A 41 16.19 -7.81 -31.54
CA ASN A 41 16.67 -7.32 -30.25
C ASN A 41 17.45 -6.02 -30.48
N ALA A 42 17.29 -5.06 -29.56
CA ALA A 42 18.06 -3.83 -29.62
C ALA A 42 19.58 -4.17 -29.67
N PRO A 43 20.37 -3.51 -30.55
CA PRO A 43 21.81 -3.68 -30.56
C PRO A 43 22.39 -3.30 -29.19
N VAL A 44 23.45 -3.98 -28.78
CA VAL A 44 24.16 -3.65 -27.55
C VAL A 44 25.63 -3.46 -27.81
N GLU A 45 26.28 -2.65 -26.97
CA GLU A 45 27.71 -2.39 -27.01
C GLU A 45 28.23 -2.08 -25.61
N THR A 46 29.50 -2.36 -25.35
CA THR A 46 30.13 -2.04 -24.06
C THR A 46 30.05 -0.55 -23.76
N ASP A 47 29.61 -0.20 -22.56
CA ASP A 47 29.69 1.16 -22.07
C ASP A 47 31.13 1.44 -21.62
N ASN A 48 31.85 2.27 -22.37
CA ASN A 48 33.25 2.60 -22.07
C ASN A 48 33.39 3.75 -21.06
N VAL A 49 32.28 4.33 -20.62
CA VAL A 49 32.24 5.44 -19.65
C VAL A 49 31.94 4.91 -18.25
N HIS A 50 30.97 3.98 -18.17
CA HIS A 50 30.46 3.46 -16.90
C HIS A 50 30.92 2.02 -16.69
N ASP A 51 31.77 1.79 -15.69
CA ASP A 51 32.33 0.47 -15.42
C ASP A 51 31.24 -0.58 -15.14
N GLY A 52 31.41 -1.76 -15.75
CA GLY A 52 30.48 -2.89 -15.64
C GLY A 52 29.13 -2.75 -16.38
N LEU A 53 28.91 -1.67 -17.14
CA LEU A 53 27.64 -1.42 -17.85
C LEU A 53 27.73 -1.71 -19.35
N ILE A 54 26.58 -2.02 -19.94
CA ILE A 54 26.40 -2.27 -21.37
C ILE A 54 25.25 -1.42 -21.89
N THR A 55 25.52 -0.69 -22.97
CA THR A 55 24.57 0.19 -23.62
C THR A 55 23.63 -0.60 -24.52
N VAL A 56 22.32 -0.46 -24.28
CA VAL A 56 21.23 -0.96 -25.10
C VAL A 56 20.74 0.15 -26.03
N ARG A 57 20.90 -0.04 -27.34
CA ARG A 57 20.55 0.93 -28.39
C ARG A 57 19.10 0.82 -28.84
N ALA A 58 18.16 0.94 -27.90
CA ALA A 58 16.73 0.74 -28.18
C ALA A 58 16.18 1.77 -29.19
N SER A 59 16.69 3.00 -29.18
CA SER A 59 16.28 4.07 -30.11
C SER A 59 16.65 3.79 -31.57
N LYS A 60 17.60 2.87 -31.83
CA LYS A 60 17.98 2.46 -33.20
C LYS A 60 16.94 1.55 -33.85
N ILE A 61 16.06 0.94 -33.07
CA ILE A 61 14.94 0.13 -33.59
C ILE A 61 13.78 1.06 -33.94
N LYS A 62 13.36 1.05 -35.20
CA LYS A 62 12.20 1.82 -35.68
C LYS A 62 11.01 0.89 -35.87
N ASN A 63 9.99 1.04 -35.02
CA ASN A 63 8.68 0.43 -35.22
C ASN A 63 7.59 1.50 -35.32
N SER A 64 6.34 1.09 -35.56
CA SER A 64 5.18 1.99 -35.60
C SER A 64 4.87 2.71 -34.28
N SER A 65 5.44 2.24 -33.17
CA SER A 65 5.27 2.79 -31.82
C SER A 65 6.45 3.68 -31.37
N GLY A 66 7.45 3.88 -32.24
CA GLY A 66 8.58 4.79 -32.02
C GLY A 66 9.83 4.22 -31.36
N GLY A 67 10.00 2.91 -31.15
CA GLY A 67 11.19 2.34 -30.46
C GLY A 67 11.29 0.82 -30.49
N ALA A 68 12.13 0.21 -29.64
CA ALA A 68 12.16 -1.25 -29.45
C ALA A 68 11.00 -1.70 -28.53
N LEU A 69 10.40 -2.87 -28.80
CA LEU A 69 9.29 -3.39 -27.98
C LEU A 69 9.79 -4.31 -26.88
N SER A 70 9.25 -4.12 -25.68
CA SER A 70 9.37 -5.02 -24.52
C SER A 70 7.97 -5.49 -24.12
N TYR A 71 7.82 -6.77 -23.79
CA TYR A 71 6.54 -7.41 -23.54
C TYR A 71 6.41 -7.84 -22.09
N LEU A 72 5.71 -7.04 -21.29
CA LEU A 72 5.54 -7.28 -19.87
C LEU A 72 4.28 -8.13 -19.64
N GLY A 73 4.36 -9.10 -18.72
CA GLY A 73 3.23 -9.99 -18.42
C GLY A 73 2.96 -11.05 -19.50
N THR A 74 1.80 -11.70 -19.41
CA THR A 74 1.41 -12.82 -20.26
C THR A 74 -0.11 -12.88 -20.49
N TYR A 75 -0.51 -13.58 -21.56
CA TYR A 75 -1.90 -13.95 -21.82
C TYR A 75 -2.30 -15.30 -21.21
N SER A 76 -1.37 -16.00 -20.55
CA SER A 76 -1.67 -17.29 -19.91
C SER A 76 -2.74 -17.14 -18.84
N THR A 77 -3.78 -17.98 -18.90
CA THR A 77 -4.84 -18.02 -17.89
C THR A 77 -4.37 -18.62 -16.57
N LEU A 78 -3.21 -19.28 -16.56
CA LEU A 78 -2.59 -19.87 -15.36
C LEU A 78 -1.70 -18.87 -14.58
N ALA A 79 -1.42 -17.69 -15.16
CA ALA A 79 -0.60 -16.66 -14.52
C ALA A 79 -1.40 -15.83 -13.49
N LYS A 80 -0.69 -15.18 -12.56
CA LYS A 80 -1.33 -14.35 -11.53
C LYS A 80 -2.08 -13.18 -12.17
N ALA A 81 -3.11 -12.67 -11.49
CA ALA A 81 -3.91 -11.55 -12.00
C ALA A 81 -3.09 -10.27 -12.27
N ASN A 82 -2.04 -10.02 -11.51
CA ASN A 82 -1.09 -8.91 -11.69
C ASN A 82 -0.05 -9.16 -12.80
N GLU A 83 -0.01 -10.35 -13.41
CA GLU A 83 0.89 -10.71 -14.50
C GLU A 83 0.16 -10.73 -15.86
N ARG A 84 -1.14 -10.39 -15.89
CA ARG A 84 -1.99 -10.45 -17.09
C ARG A 84 -2.91 -9.22 -17.22
N PRO A 85 -3.36 -8.88 -18.45
CA PRO A 85 -2.88 -9.38 -19.74
C PRO A 85 -1.46 -8.87 -20.05
N GLN A 86 -0.88 -9.32 -21.17
CA GLN A 86 0.42 -8.79 -21.62
C GLN A 86 0.29 -7.30 -22.03
N LEU A 87 1.24 -6.48 -21.59
CA LEU A 87 1.41 -5.07 -21.94
C LEU A 87 2.58 -4.92 -22.93
N ARG A 88 2.40 -4.11 -23.97
CA ARG A 88 3.46 -3.76 -24.92
C ARG A 88 4.08 -2.43 -24.55
N VAL A 89 5.39 -2.40 -24.32
CA VAL A 89 6.13 -1.17 -24.00
C VAL A 89 7.09 -0.84 -25.13
N ALA A 90 6.99 0.36 -25.71
CA ALA A 90 7.96 0.86 -26.68
C ALA A 90 9.02 1.73 -25.97
N LEU A 91 10.29 1.32 -26.02
CA LEU A 91 11.42 2.11 -25.53
C LEU A 91 12.10 2.82 -26.69
N ASN A 92 12.04 4.15 -26.71
CA ASN A 92 12.55 4.97 -27.80
C ASN A 92 13.86 5.71 -27.48
N TYR A 93 14.51 5.32 -26.38
CA TYR A 93 15.74 5.92 -25.87
C TYR A 93 16.80 4.84 -25.65
N ASP A 94 18.06 5.25 -25.65
CA ASP A 94 19.17 4.36 -25.28
C ASP A 94 19.40 4.45 -23.78
N PHE A 95 19.79 3.33 -23.18
CA PHE A 95 20.13 3.24 -21.75
C PHE A 95 21.29 2.26 -21.56
N SER A 96 22.03 2.38 -20.48
CA SER A 96 23.04 1.40 -20.10
C SER A 96 22.55 0.59 -18.89
N MET A 97 22.92 -0.68 -18.79
CA MET A 97 22.55 -1.55 -17.66
C MET A 97 23.71 -2.46 -17.27
N GLY A 98 23.80 -2.79 -15.99
CA GLY A 98 24.84 -3.66 -15.44
C GLY A 98 24.82 -5.05 -16.07
N MET A 99 26.00 -5.53 -16.46
CA MET A 99 26.20 -6.87 -17.04
C MET A 99 25.75 -8.00 -16.10
N HIS A 100 25.96 -7.81 -14.79
CA HIS A 100 25.58 -8.71 -13.71
C HIS A 100 24.88 -7.96 -12.57
N GLU A 101 24.39 -8.69 -11.56
CA GLU A 101 23.95 -8.10 -10.30
C GLU A 101 25.09 -7.38 -9.59
N VAL A 102 24.79 -6.34 -8.83
CA VAL A 102 25.81 -5.63 -8.03
C VAL A 102 26.43 -6.59 -7.03
N THR A 103 27.75 -6.65 -7.01
CA THR A 103 28.52 -7.56 -6.17
C THR A 103 28.75 -7.01 -4.77
N CYS A 104 29.10 -7.89 -3.81
CA CYS A 104 29.55 -7.50 -2.48
C CYS A 104 30.65 -6.42 -2.52
N ALA A 105 31.65 -6.58 -3.40
CA ALA A 105 32.76 -5.63 -3.53
C ALA A 105 32.32 -4.27 -4.07
N GLU A 106 31.52 -4.25 -5.13
CA GLU A 106 30.99 -3.01 -5.72
C GLU A 106 30.15 -2.25 -4.69
N PHE A 107 29.22 -2.93 -4.02
CA PHE A 107 28.38 -2.33 -2.99
C PHE A 107 29.21 -1.72 -1.86
N LYS A 108 30.17 -2.50 -1.33
CA LYS A 108 31.09 -2.03 -0.28
C LYS A 108 31.94 -0.85 -0.73
N SER A 109 32.36 -0.80 -1.99
CA SER A 109 33.16 0.31 -2.52
C SER A 109 32.40 1.64 -2.50
N VAL A 110 31.08 1.61 -2.77
CA VAL A 110 30.21 2.80 -2.83
C VAL A 110 29.62 3.15 -1.46
N MET A 111 29.16 2.16 -0.69
CA MET A 111 28.46 2.40 0.58
C MET A 111 29.39 2.33 1.79
N GLY A 112 30.60 1.78 1.65
CA GLY A 112 31.54 1.55 2.75
C GLY A 112 31.19 0.36 3.65
N THR A 113 30.05 -0.30 3.43
CA THR A 113 29.56 -1.43 4.23
C THR A 113 28.74 -2.39 3.37
N THR A 114 28.42 -3.56 3.92
CA THR A 114 27.45 -4.54 3.39
C THR A 114 26.59 -5.04 4.54
N PHE A 115 25.32 -5.36 4.27
CA PHE A 115 24.39 -5.92 5.27
C PHE A 115 24.31 -7.45 5.22
N ASP A 116 24.81 -8.04 4.12
CA ASP A 116 24.84 -9.48 3.91
C ASP A 116 26.03 -10.09 4.66
N ALA A 117 25.73 -10.98 5.61
CA ALA A 117 26.73 -11.69 6.40
C ALA A 117 27.65 -12.57 5.53
N ARG A 118 27.30 -12.88 4.28
CA ARG A 118 28.14 -13.65 3.35
C ARG A 118 29.26 -12.82 2.72
N CYS A 119 29.13 -11.49 2.69
CA CYS A 119 30.15 -10.57 2.16
C CYS A 119 31.32 -10.37 3.16
N LYS A 120 32.05 -11.43 3.52
CA LYS A 120 33.06 -11.41 4.59
C LYS A 120 34.48 -11.05 4.12
N ASN A 121 34.87 -11.49 2.92
CA ASN A 121 36.26 -11.44 2.44
C ASN A 121 36.35 -11.46 0.90
N GLU A 122 37.58 -11.43 0.39
CA GLU A 122 37.87 -11.43 -1.05
C GLU A 122 37.28 -12.65 -1.80
N ASP A 123 37.08 -13.79 -1.12
CA ASP A 123 36.46 -14.97 -1.75
C ASP A 123 34.97 -14.74 -2.06
N SER A 124 34.32 -13.86 -1.29
CA SER A 124 32.91 -13.46 -1.42
C SER A 124 32.70 -12.18 -2.23
N ASP A 125 33.77 -11.50 -2.67
CA ASP A 125 33.69 -10.20 -3.34
C ASP A 125 32.84 -10.23 -4.61
N MET A 126 32.85 -11.36 -5.31
CA MET A 126 32.10 -11.58 -6.56
C MET A 126 30.72 -12.22 -6.35
N LEU A 127 30.28 -12.43 -5.11
CA LEU A 127 28.89 -12.82 -4.85
C LEU A 127 27.97 -11.60 -5.07
N PRO A 128 26.74 -11.81 -5.57
CA PRO A 128 25.75 -10.73 -5.62
C PRO A 128 25.44 -10.25 -4.20
N VAL A 129 25.38 -8.93 -4.00
CA VAL A 129 24.95 -8.36 -2.72
C VAL A 129 23.45 -8.60 -2.55
N THR A 130 23.06 -9.09 -1.37
CA THR A 130 21.65 -9.24 -1.00
C THR A 130 21.38 -8.57 0.36
N MET A 131 20.26 -8.88 1.02
CA MET A 131 19.89 -8.27 2.29
C MET A 131 19.82 -6.74 2.20
N VAL A 132 19.48 -6.24 1.02
CA VAL A 132 19.28 -4.81 0.70
C VAL A 132 17.80 -4.52 0.49
N THR A 133 17.34 -3.42 1.06
CA THR A 133 15.99 -2.91 0.80
C THR A 133 15.97 -2.15 -0.52
N TYR A 134 14.77 -1.87 -1.02
CA TYR A 134 14.60 -0.99 -2.18
C TYR A 134 15.21 0.41 -1.94
N TYR A 135 15.14 0.90 -0.70
CA TYR A 135 15.71 2.18 -0.30
C TYR A 135 17.24 2.16 -0.29
N ASP A 136 17.86 1.05 0.12
CA ASP A 136 19.33 0.89 0.06
C ASP A 136 19.84 0.97 -1.38
N VAL A 137 19.11 0.37 -2.32
CA VAL A 137 19.44 0.43 -3.76
C VAL A 137 19.36 1.87 -4.28
N MET A 138 18.37 2.65 -3.85
CA MET A 138 18.25 4.07 -4.21
C MET A 138 19.42 4.90 -3.67
N LEU A 139 19.82 4.66 -2.41
CA LEU A 139 20.99 5.30 -1.82
C LEU A 139 22.26 4.95 -2.58
N TYR A 140 22.46 3.66 -2.91
CA TYR A 140 23.60 3.21 -3.70
C TYR A 140 23.65 3.87 -5.09
N ALA A 141 22.53 3.91 -5.80
CA ALA A 141 22.43 4.56 -7.11
C ALA A 141 22.76 6.06 -7.02
N ASN A 142 22.20 6.77 -6.04
CA ASN A 142 22.47 8.19 -5.83
C ASN A 142 23.93 8.46 -5.46
N GLU A 143 24.53 7.65 -4.59
CA GLU A 143 25.93 7.81 -4.20
C GLU A 143 26.89 7.49 -5.35
N ARG A 144 26.59 6.47 -6.16
CA ARG A 144 27.35 6.20 -7.39
C ARG A 144 27.25 7.38 -8.37
N SER A 145 26.05 7.93 -8.59
CA SER A 145 25.85 9.14 -9.42
C SER A 145 26.73 10.30 -8.96
N LYS A 146 26.70 10.64 -7.66
CA LYS A 146 27.51 11.74 -7.12
C LYS A 146 29.01 11.50 -7.29
N ARG A 147 29.49 10.28 -7.03
CA ARG A 147 30.91 9.91 -7.15
C ARG A 147 31.42 10.03 -8.57
N GLU A 148 30.57 9.77 -9.54
CA GLU A 148 30.90 9.84 -10.97
C GLU A 148 30.52 11.19 -11.61
N GLY A 149 30.03 12.17 -10.83
CA GLY A 149 29.79 13.55 -11.26
C GLY A 149 28.42 13.82 -11.86
N TYR A 150 27.44 12.95 -11.61
CA TYR A 150 26.05 13.07 -12.05
C TYR A 150 25.12 13.59 -10.93
N ASP A 151 23.95 14.07 -11.33
CA ASP A 151 22.87 14.43 -10.41
C ASP A 151 22.11 13.17 -9.92
N THR A 152 21.29 13.30 -8.89
CA THR A 152 20.57 12.19 -8.29
C THR A 152 19.19 11.98 -8.91
N VAL A 153 18.92 10.76 -9.35
CA VAL A 153 17.62 10.36 -9.92
C VAL A 153 16.53 10.25 -8.85
N TYR A 154 16.90 9.95 -7.60
CA TYR A 154 15.98 9.86 -6.47
C TYR A 154 16.15 11.03 -5.51
N THR A 155 15.05 11.64 -5.08
CA THR A 155 15.03 12.73 -4.07
C THR A 155 14.16 12.34 -2.89
N TYR A 156 14.50 12.79 -1.69
CA TYR A 156 13.78 12.50 -0.44
C TYR A 156 14.11 13.58 0.60
N THR A 157 13.28 13.71 1.63
CA THR A 157 13.45 14.71 2.71
C THR A 157 14.10 14.14 3.95
N SER A 158 13.88 12.86 4.26
CA SER A 158 14.55 12.17 5.37
C SER A 158 14.53 10.65 5.20
N THR A 159 15.38 9.96 5.96
CA THR A 159 15.51 8.49 5.93
C THR A 159 15.48 7.92 7.36
N THR A 160 14.97 6.70 7.48
CA THR A 160 14.98 5.91 8.72
C THR A 160 15.75 4.61 8.48
N PHE A 161 16.54 4.18 9.47
CA PHE A 161 17.37 2.98 9.39
C PHE A 161 17.01 1.97 10.49
N ASP A 162 17.16 0.68 10.21
CA ASP A 162 17.07 -0.36 11.23
C ASP A 162 18.38 -0.49 12.04
N ALA A 163 18.39 -1.35 13.05
CA ALA A 163 19.54 -1.57 13.92
C ALA A 163 20.79 -2.12 13.20
N VAL A 164 20.63 -2.71 12.00
CA VAL A 164 21.73 -3.26 11.18
C VAL A 164 22.24 -2.22 10.17
N GLY A 165 21.51 -1.11 10.01
CA GLY A 165 21.88 0.02 9.16
C GLY A 165 21.22 0.02 7.78
N ASN A 166 20.27 -0.89 7.52
CA ASN A 166 19.47 -0.84 6.29
C ASN A 166 18.49 0.33 6.36
N CYS A 167 18.29 1.04 5.26
CA CYS A 167 17.24 2.04 5.15
C CYS A 167 15.88 1.36 5.03
N ILE A 168 14.96 1.65 5.95
CA ILE A 168 13.63 1.00 6.03
C ILE A 168 12.47 1.94 5.74
N ALA A 169 12.72 3.26 5.66
CA ALA A 169 11.73 4.24 5.21
C ALA A 169 12.40 5.50 4.64
N MET A 170 11.74 6.15 3.68
CA MET A 170 12.11 7.45 3.13
C MET A 170 10.89 8.36 3.03
N GLU A 171 11.00 9.59 3.57
CA GLU A 171 9.95 10.61 3.49
C GLU A 171 10.14 11.47 2.24
N GLY A 172 9.04 11.91 1.62
CA GLY A 172 9.08 12.75 0.42
C GLY A 172 9.79 12.11 -0.78
N LEU A 173 9.81 10.78 -0.86
CA LEU A 173 10.49 10.04 -1.92
C LEU A 173 9.90 10.37 -3.30
N SER A 174 10.77 10.76 -4.21
CA SER A 174 10.44 11.23 -5.55
C SER A 174 11.44 10.65 -6.56
N PHE A 175 10.91 10.01 -7.61
CA PHE A 175 11.67 9.48 -8.74
C PHE A 175 11.63 10.47 -9.90
N ASN A 176 12.80 10.94 -10.34
CA ASN A 176 12.99 11.94 -11.38
C ASN A 176 13.65 11.30 -12.61
N PRO A 177 12.92 10.50 -13.40
CA PRO A 177 13.47 9.71 -14.52
C PRO A 177 14.11 10.56 -15.63
N GLU A 178 13.81 11.85 -15.69
CA GLU A 178 14.39 12.82 -16.62
C GLU A 178 15.82 13.24 -16.28
N VAL A 179 16.27 12.97 -15.05
CA VAL A 179 17.64 13.23 -14.60
C VAL A 179 18.59 12.20 -15.18
N GLU A 180 19.75 12.68 -15.64
CA GLU A 180 20.82 11.83 -16.15
C GLU A 180 21.69 11.33 -14.99
N GLY A 181 21.52 10.07 -14.59
CA GLY A 181 22.27 9.44 -13.52
C GLY A 181 21.98 7.94 -13.39
N TYR A 182 22.57 7.32 -12.38
CA TYR A 182 22.31 5.92 -12.01
C TYR A 182 20.96 5.75 -11.32
N ARG A 183 20.31 4.62 -11.62
CA ARG A 183 19.01 4.23 -11.08
C ARG A 183 18.82 2.72 -11.18
N MET A 184 17.76 2.19 -10.59
CA MET A 184 17.29 0.85 -10.95
C MET A 184 16.77 0.83 -12.41
N PRO A 185 16.90 -0.30 -13.12
CA PRO A 185 16.20 -0.47 -14.38
C PRO A 185 14.69 -0.46 -14.13
N THR A 186 13.93 0.04 -15.10
CA THR A 186 12.50 -0.21 -15.16
C THR A 186 12.23 -1.70 -15.46
N GLU A 187 11.05 -2.19 -15.13
CA GLU A 187 10.62 -3.55 -15.49
C GLU A 187 10.72 -3.76 -17.01
N ALA A 188 10.40 -2.73 -17.80
CA ALA A 188 10.47 -2.80 -19.26
C ALA A 188 11.89 -2.90 -19.81
N GLU A 189 12.83 -2.12 -19.27
CA GLU A 189 14.26 -2.21 -19.61
C GLU A 189 14.83 -3.57 -19.21
N TRP A 190 14.50 -4.05 -18.00
CA TRP A 190 14.95 -5.34 -17.50
C TRP A 190 14.49 -6.49 -18.39
N ILE A 191 13.20 -6.52 -18.77
CA ILE A 191 12.64 -7.54 -19.67
C ILE A 191 13.33 -7.52 -21.05
N MET A 192 13.57 -6.33 -21.61
CA MET A 192 14.22 -6.19 -22.93
C MET A 192 15.62 -6.81 -22.96
N VAL A 193 16.32 -6.79 -21.82
CA VAL A 193 17.63 -7.44 -21.71
C VAL A 193 17.48 -8.93 -21.39
N ALA A 194 16.60 -9.29 -20.46
CA ALA A 194 16.39 -10.67 -20.03
C ALA A 194 15.95 -11.59 -21.19
N GLU A 195 15.09 -11.10 -22.09
CA GLU A 195 14.53 -11.89 -23.18
C GLU A 195 15.58 -12.36 -24.22
N ARG A 196 16.76 -11.71 -24.27
CA ARG A 196 17.82 -12.02 -25.25
C ARG A 196 18.36 -13.44 -25.06
N HIS A 197 18.46 -13.90 -23.82
CA HIS A 197 19.06 -15.19 -23.45
C HIS A 197 18.28 -15.95 -22.36
N TRP A 198 16.98 -15.70 -22.19
CA TRP A 198 16.17 -16.28 -21.12
C TRP A 198 16.16 -17.82 -21.11
N ASN A 199 16.86 -18.45 -20.17
CA ASN A 199 16.79 -19.90 -19.96
C ASN A 199 17.14 -20.31 -18.51
N PRO A 200 16.14 -20.40 -17.61
CA PRO A 200 16.38 -20.74 -16.20
C PRO A 200 17.04 -22.10 -15.96
N SER A 201 16.90 -23.06 -16.88
CA SER A 201 17.49 -24.39 -16.73
C SER A 201 19.01 -24.41 -16.93
N VAL A 202 19.61 -23.33 -17.43
CA VAL A 202 21.06 -23.18 -17.64
C VAL A 202 21.62 -21.96 -16.91
N GLU A 203 21.06 -21.67 -15.75
CA GLU A 203 21.53 -20.64 -14.81
C GLU A 203 21.50 -21.21 -13.38
N TRP A 204 21.93 -20.43 -12.37
CA TRP A 204 21.97 -20.89 -10.98
C TRP A 204 20.56 -20.97 -10.37
N ASN A 205 20.12 -22.16 -9.98
CA ASN A 205 18.78 -22.49 -9.51
C ASN A 205 18.80 -23.63 -8.47
N ALA A 206 17.65 -24.00 -7.91
CA ALA A 206 17.58 -24.98 -6.82
C ALA A 206 18.17 -26.35 -7.17
N ALA A 207 18.21 -26.72 -8.45
CA ALA A 207 18.70 -28.02 -8.89
C ALA A 207 20.23 -28.10 -9.04
N ASN A 208 20.94 -26.96 -9.05
CA ASN A 208 22.37 -26.92 -9.32
C ASN A 208 23.19 -25.96 -8.44
N SER A 209 22.53 -25.21 -7.55
CA SER A 209 23.16 -24.18 -6.71
C SER A 209 23.53 -24.69 -5.31
N ASP A 210 23.10 -25.88 -4.93
CA ASP A 210 23.14 -26.35 -3.54
C ASP A 210 22.40 -25.40 -2.56
N PHE A 211 21.37 -24.71 -3.05
CA PHE A 211 20.62 -23.69 -2.31
C PHE A 211 21.48 -22.51 -1.82
N GLU A 212 22.53 -22.15 -2.56
CA GLU A 212 23.41 -21.01 -2.26
C GLU A 212 23.62 -20.08 -3.46
N PRO A 213 23.78 -18.76 -3.25
CA PRO A 213 24.16 -17.86 -4.33
C PRO A 213 25.57 -18.19 -4.84
N LYS A 214 25.81 -17.94 -6.13
CA LYS A 214 27.11 -18.18 -6.76
C LYS A 214 27.72 -16.87 -7.24
N LYS A 215 29.00 -16.91 -7.58
CA LYS A 215 29.72 -15.75 -8.10
C LYS A 215 29.07 -15.29 -9.40
N VAL A 216 28.95 -13.98 -9.59
CA VAL A 216 28.34 -13.43 -10.79
C VAL A 216 29.05 -13.93 -12.05
N CYS A 217 28.26 -14.18 -13.10
CA CYS A 217 28.65 -14.76 -14.37
C CYS A 217 29.43 -16.09 -14.29
N SER A 218 29.28 -16.88 -13.22
CA SER A 218 30.06 -18.12 -13.05
C SER A 218 29.44 -19.37 -13.69
N TYR A 219 28.25 -19.29 -14.27
CA TYR A 219 27.63 -20.45 -14.94
C TYR A 219 28.27 -20.73 -16.31
N ALA A 220 28.57 -22.01 -16.60
CA ALA A 220 29.53 -22.42 -17.64
C ALA A 220 29.10 -22.24 -19.11
N ARG A 221 27.90 -21.72 -19.42
CA ARG A 221 27.41 -21.59 -20.81
C ARG A 221 27.19 -20.13 -21.21
N MET A 222 28.24 -19.57 -21.82
CA MET A 222 28.27 -18.33 -22.62
C MET A 222 27.94 -17.04 -21.85
N HIS A 223 28.97 -16.22 -21.64
CA HIS A 223 28.84 -14.78 -21.38
C HIS A 223 28.16 -14.15 -22.60
N GLY A 224 26.82 -14.11 -22.58
CA GLY A 224 26.09 -13.11 -23.35
C GLY A 224 26.47 -11.73 -22.85
N ASP A 225 25.94 -10.70 -23.50
CA ASP A 225 26.14 -9.32 -23.03
C ASP A 225 25.60 -9.15 -21.59
N PHE A 226 24.73 -10.03 -21.08
CA PHE A 226 24.26 -9.99 -19.71
C PHE A 226 24.23 -11.42 -19.13
N CYS A 227 24.48 -11.56 -17.84
CA CYS A 227 24.47 -12.84 -17.12
C CYS A 227 23.53 -12.81 -15.91
N ASP A 228 23.17 -14.00 -15.42
CA ASP A 228 22.36 -14.23 -14.23
C ASP A 228 20.98 -13.54 -14.27
N MET A 229 20.37 -13.45 -15.46
CA MET A 229 19.04 -12.83 -15.61
C MET A 229 17.91 -13.76 -15.16
N ALA A 230 18.13 -15.07 -15.09
CA ALA A 230 17.13 -16.11 -14.83
C ALA A 230 17.57 -17.09 -13.71
N GLY A 231 18.18 -16.57 -12.65
CA GLY A 231 18.68 -17.36 -11.54
C GLY A 231 19.52 -16.53 -10.58
N ASN A 232 20.37 -17.20 -9.80
CA ASN A 232 21.25 -16.61 -8.79
C ASN A 232 20.49 -15.80 -7.73
N VAL A 233 20.22 -14.51 -7.91
CA VAL A 233 19.36 -13.75 -6.99
C VAL A 233 18.24 -13.04 -7.73
N LYS A 234 17.09 -12.88 -7.06
CA LYS A 234 16.03 -12.01 -7.56
C LYS A 234 16.54 -10.58 -7.58
N GLU A 235 15.97 -9.76 -8.45
CA GLU A 235 16.45 -8.39 -8.65
C GLU A 235 15.34 -7.35 -8.45
N TRP A 236 15.67 -6.30 -7.71
CA TRP A 236 14.88 -5.07 -7.66
C TRP A 236 14.83 -4.35 -9.01
N VAL A 237 13.63 -3.90 -9.40
CA VAL A 237 13.42 -2.95 -10.51
C VAL A 237 12.65 -1.73 -10.01
N SER A 238 12.72 -0.62 -10.74
CA SER A 238 12.21 0.69 -10.27
C SER A 238 10.69 0.77 -10.07
N ASP A 239 9.93 -0.16 -10.67
CA ASP A 239 8.50 -0.05 -10.84
C ASP A 239 7.72 -0.36 -9.56
N TRP A 240 6.71 0.45 -9.27
CA TRP A 240 5.61 0.04 -8.41
C TRP A 240 4.73 -0.99 -9.12
N LEU A 241 4.24 -1.98 -8.38
CA LEU A 241 3.38 -3.02 -8.93
C LEU A 241 2.00 -2.44 -9.29
N GLY A 242 1.73 -2.38 -10.60
CA GLY A 242 0.42 -2.04 -11.18
C GLY A 242 -0.19 -3.20 -11.96
N TYR A 243 -1.48 -3.10 -12.32
CA TYR A 243 -2.13 -4.07 -13.20
C TYR A 243 -1.94 -3.69 -14.67
N PHE A 244 -1.65 -4.68 -15.50
CA PHE A 244 -1.50 -4.47 -16.93
C PHE A 244 -2.84 -4.32 -17.66
N LYS A 245 -2.75 -3.75 -18.86
CA LYS A 245 -3.82 -3.69 -19.86
C LYS A 245 -3.25 -4.11 -21.21
N ASP A 246 -4.11 -4.68 -22.04
CA ASP A 246 -3.75 -4.99 -23.43
C ASP A 246 -3.72 -3.69 -24.24
N THR A 247 -2.58 -3.00 -24.19
CA THR A 247 -2.33 -1.74 -24.89
C THR A 247 -0.84 -1.61 -25.22
N THR A 248 -0.50 -0.55 -25.95
CA THR A 248 0.89 -0.13 -26.17
C THR A 248 1.14 1.19 -25.47
N ILE A 249 2.21 1.26 -24.69
CA ILE A 249 2.65 2.46 -23.96
C ILE A 249 4.12 2.74 -24.28
N THR A 250 4.51 4.01 -24.36
CA THR A 250 5.90 4.40 -24.64
C THR A 250 6.59 4.76 -23.33
N ASN A 251 7.84 4.32 -23.14
CA ASN A 251 8.70 4.67 -22.00
C ASN A 251 8.03 4.48 -20.63
N TYR A 252 7.44 3.31 -20.44
CA TYR A 252 6.73 2.92 -19.22
C TYR A 252 7.67 2.80 -18.01
N VAL A 253 7.27 3.39 -16.89
CA VAL A 253 8.04 3.40 -15.62
C VAL A 253 7.24 2.86 -14.42
N GLY A 254 6.22 2.04 -14.68
CA GLY A 254 5.44 1.39 -13.65
C GLY A 254 4.14 2.10 -13.28
N ALA A 255 3.54 1.68 -12.16
CA ALA A 255 2.44 2.41 -11.55
C ALA A 255 2.93 3.73 -10.92
N PRO A 256 2.10 4.79 -10.87
CA PRO A 256 2.48 6.07 -10.26
C PRO A 256 2.76 5.97 -8.76
N ASP A 257 2.16 4.98 -8.08
CA ASP A 257 2.37 4.70 -6.67
C ASP A 257 2.24 3.20 -6.37
N GLY A 258 2.71 2.78 -5.19
CA GLY A 258 2.59 1.39 -4.69
C GLY A 258 1.19 1.05 -4.18
N SER A 259 0.24 1.98 -4.32
CA SER A 259 -1.08 1.94 -3.75
C SER A 259 -1.13 1.62 -2.24
N VAL A 260 -2.25 1.07 -1.76
CA VAL A 260 -2.50 0.69 -0.37
C VAL A 260 -1.44 -0.27 0.18
N VAL A 261 -0.95 -1.18 -0.66
CA VAL A 261 -0.08 -2.28 -0.22
C VAL A 261 1.40 -1.88 -0.24
N GLY A 262 1.78 -0.89 -1.06
CA GLY A 262 3.18 -0.51 -1.24
C GLY A 262 4.02 -1.58 -1.94
N GLU A 263 3.40 -2.35 -2.84
CA GLU A 263 4.04 -3.51 -3.47
C GLU A 263 4.96 -3.10 -4.63
N ARG A 264 6.17 -3.66 -4.64
CA ARG A 264 7.23 -3.44 -5.62
C ARG A 264 7.38 -4.63 -6.55
N VAL A 265 7.89 -4.38 -7.75
CA VAL A 265 8.21 -5.43 -8.70
C VAL A 265 9.61 -5.98 -8.42
N ILE A 266 9.74 -7.32 -8.42
CA ILE A 266 11.02 -8.03 -8.44
C ILE A 266 11.05 -9.05 -9.58
N LYS A 267 12.24 -9.31 -10.12
CA LYS A 267 12.45 -10.10 -11.35
C LYS A 267 13.49 -11.21 -11.14
N GLY A 268 13.68 -12.07 -12.14
CA GLY A 268 14.84 -12.98 -12.25
C GLY A 268 14.69 -14.39 -11.66
N GLY A 269 13.98 -14.56 -10.54
CA GLY A 269 14.08 -15.82 -9.78
C GLY A 269 15.40 -15.88 -9.00
N SER A 270 15.70 -17.01 -8.34
CA SER A 270 16.90 -17.11 -7.50
C SER A 270 17.43 -18.54 -7.41
N TYR A 271 18.60 -18.70 -6.78
CA TYR A 271 19.30 -19.94 -6.52
C TYR A 271 18.47 -20.99 -5.79
N ARG A 272 17.38 -20.59 -5.11
CA ARG A 272 16.50 -21.49 -4.34
C ARG A 272 15.18 -21.80 -5.04
N ASN A 273 14.94 -21.23 -6.23
CA ASN A 273 13.73 -21.51 -6.99
C ASN A 273 13.97 -22.67 -7.98
N ASP A 274 12.93 -23.49 -8.16
CA ASP A 274 12.92 -24.48 -9.25
C ASP A 274 12.95 -23.76 -10.61
N PRO A 275 13.71 -24.26 -11.62
CA PRO A 275 13.77 -23.64 -12.95
C PRO A 275 12.39 -23.40 -13.58
N SER A 276 11.42 -24.28 -13.33
CA SER A 276 10.06 -24.14 -13.84
C SER A 276 9.29 -22.99 -13.17
N ALA A 277 9.64 -22.58 -11.95
CA ALA A 277 9.04 -21.45 -11.24
C ALA A 277 9.61 -20.10 -11.69
N ILE A 278 10.79 -20.08 -12.32
CA ILE A 278 11.46 -18.88 -12.81
C ILE A 278 10.84 -18.45 -14.16
N LYS A 279 9.86 -17.55 -14.10
CA LYS A 279 9.14 -17.04 -15.28
C LYS A 279 9.62 -15.63 -15.65
N LEU A 280 9.86 -15.39 -16.94
CA LEU A 280 10.23 -14.05 -17.47
C LEU A 280 9.18 -12.99 -17.07
N TYR A 281 7.91 -13.37 -17.12
CA TYR A 281 6.78 -12.50 -16.76
C TYR A 281 6.49 -12.44 -15.25
N GLY A 282 7.20 -13.16 -14.39
CA GLY A 282 6.98 -13.14 -12.94
C GLY A 282 7.36 -11.79 -12.34
N ARG A 283 6.55 -11.24 -11.43
CA ARG A 283 6.67 -9.83 -10.97
C ARG A 283 6.81 -9.65 -9.47
N GLY A 284 6.90 -10.74 -8.71
CA GLY A 284 6.83 -10.67 -7.26
C GLY A 284 7.35 -11.94 -6.60
N ASP A 285 6.92 -12.12 -5.36
CA ASP A 285 7.20 -13.30 -4.57
C ASP A 285 5.90 -14.03 -4.16
N VAL A 286 6.04 -15.01 -3.27
CA VAL A 286 4.94 -15.67 -2.58
C VAL A 286 4.23 -14.67 -1.66
N TYR A 287 5.02 -13.84 -0.96
CA TYR A 287 4.54 -12.79 -0.09
C TYR A 287 4.66 -11.41 -0.74
N ILE A 288 3.93 -10.45 -0.17
CA ILE A 288 3.96 -9.05 -0.60
C ILE A 288 5.37 -8.48 -0.40
N VAL A 289 5.90 -7.89 -1.45
CA VAL A 289 7.24 -7.29 -1.45
C VAL A 289 7.11 -5.77 -1.35
N THR A 290 7.42 -5.21 -0.18
CA THR A 290 7.37 -3.76 0.08
C THR A 290 8.74 -3.10 -0.16
N SER A 291 8.84 -1.77 -0.16
CA SER A 291 10.14 -1.09 -0.25
C SER A 291 11.09 -1.38 0.92
N ALA A 292 10.58 -1.79 2.09
CA ALA A 292 11.36 -2.17 3.26
C ALA A 292 11.73 -3.67 3.29
N THR A 293 11.18 -4.48 2.38
CA THR A 293 11.50 -5.90 2.29
C THR A 293 12.97 -6.09 1.92
N LYS A 294 13.62 -7.10 2.50
CA LYS A 294 14.97 -7.57 2.15
C LYS A 294 15.03 -9.08 2.36
N SER A 295 15.87 -9.76 1.59
CA SER A 295 16.08 -11.20 1.74
C SER A 295 17.48 -11.61 1.26
N ASP A 296 17.92 -12.80 1.66
CA ASP A 296 19.20 -13.42 1.29
C ASP A 296 19.25 -13.91 -0.17
N TYR A 297 18.11 -13.89 -0.87
CA TYR A 297 17.99 -14.21 -2.29
C TYR A 297 17.56 -13.00 -3.15
N LEU A 298 17.53 -11.78 -2.57
CA LEU A 298 17.08 -10.57 -3.26
C LEU A 298 18.20 -9.52 -3.30
N GLY A 299 18.72 -9.28 -4.50
CA GLY A 299 19.70 -8.27 -4.84
C GLY A 299 19.18 -7.30 -5.90
N PHE A 300 20.07 -6.76 -6.73
CA PHE A 300 19.73 -5.80 -7.79
C PHE A 300 20.85 -5.64 -8.81
N ARG A 301 20.52 -5.03 -9.96
CA ARG A 301 21.49 -4.43 -10.89
C ARG A 301 21.13 -2.96 -11.17
N LEU A 302 22.09 -2.19 -11.69
CA LEU A 302 21.87 -0.78 -12.01
C LEU A 302 21.61 -0.55 -13.49
N ALA A 303 20.86 0.51 -13.78
CA ALA A 303 20.78 1.16 -15.06
C ALA A 303 21.35 2.59 -14.97
N PHE A 304 21.72 3.15 -16.12
CA PHE A 304 22.18 4.53 -16.27
C PHE A 304 21.49 5.19 -17.47
N GLY A 305 21.10 6.45 -17.28
CA GLY A 305 20.55 7.30 -18.33
C GLY A 305 19.12 7.76 -18.05
N LYS A 306 18.76 8.86 -18.71
CA LYS A 306 17.46 9.53 -18.62
C LYS A 306 16.38 8.80 -19.43
N ILE A 307 15.16 8.75 -18.90
CA ILE A 307 13.97 8.22 -19.56
C ILE A 307 13.15 9.43 -20.05
N PRO A 308 13.27 9.82 -21.33
CA PRO A 308 12.56 10.97 -21.86
C PRO A 308 11.06 10.68 -21.94
N ASN A 309 10.22 11.64 -21.53
CA ASN A 309 8.75 11.49 -21.57
C ASN A 309 8.28 10.19 -20.92
N ALA A 310 8.81 9.90 -19.72
CA ALA A 310 8.40 8.74 -18.93
C ALA A 310 6.89 8.74 -18.69
N VAL A 311 6.25 7.57 -18.81
CA VAL A 311 4.80 7.42 -18.65
C VAL A 311 4.49 6.43 -17.54
N TRP A 312 3.65 6.86 -16.60
CA TRP A 312 3.08 5.99 -15.57
C TRP A 312 1.72 5.47 -16.02
N MET A 313 1.36 4.27 -15.58
CA MET A 313 0.01 3.73 -15.83
C MET A 313 -0.74 3.56 -14.51
N GLY A 314 -1.85 4.29 -14.37
CA GLY A 314 -2.73 4.17 -13.21
C GLY A 314 -3.41 2.79 -13.14
N ARG A 315 -4.01 2.48 -11.98
CA ARG A 315 -4.77 1.22 -11.76
C ARG A 315 -5.99 1.07 -12.67
N ASP A 316 -6.53 2.18 -13.15
CA ASP A 316 -7.58 2.22 -14.16
C ASP A 316 -7.09 1.73 -15.53
N GLY A 317 -5.78 1.65 -15.73
CA GLY A 317 -5.14 1.28 -16.99
C GLY A 317 -4.98 2.46 -17.95
N HIS A 318 -5.16 3.69 -17.46
CA HIS A 318 -4.93 4.90 -18.23
C HIS A 318 -3.49 5.37 -18.03
N ALA A 319 -2.84 5.71 -19.14
CA ALA A 319 -1.57 6.42 -19.12
C ALA A 319 -1.77 7.77 -18.42
N ARG A 320 -0.86 8.11 -17.53
CA ARG A 320 -0.84 9.37 -16.79
C ARG A 320 0.47 10.07 -17.11
N ASP A 321 0.33 11.24 -17.74
CA ASP A 321 1.44 12.15 -18.02
C ASP A 321 1.60 13.19 -16.89
N SER A 322 0.55 13.39 -16.07
CA SER A 322 0.55 14.34 -14.95
C SER A 322 0.91 13.65 -13.63
N ARG A 323 1.84 14.29 -12.91
CA ARG A 323 2.53 13.75 -11.73
C ARG A 323 1.96 14.42 -10.47
N ILE A 324 1.06 13.74 -9.77
CA ILE A 324 0.66 14.17 -8.42
C ILE A 324 1.55 13.44 -7.41
N ILE A 325 2.41 14.19 -6.72
CA ILE A 325 3.44 13.67 -5.82
C ILE A 325 3.06 14.03 -4.40
N PRO A 326 2.79 13.06 -3.52
CA PRO A 326 2.70 13.35 -2.10
C PRO A 326 4.08 13.76 -1.55
N MET A 327 4.13 14.89 -0.84
CA MET A 327 5.35 15.49 -0.32
C MET A 327 5.56 15.25 1.19
N ALA A 328 4.48 14.96 1.93
CA ALA A 328 4.51 14.66 3.36
C ALA A 328 4.00 13.25 3.63
N GLY A 329 4.82 12.38 4.23
CA GLY A 329 4.40 11.06 4.67
C GLY A 329 3.65 11.07 6.00
N ALA A 330 3.26 9.88 6.43
CA ALA A 330 2.41 9.67 7.59
C ALA A 330 2.99 10.24 8.89
N THR A 331 4.32 10.16 9.07
CA THR A 331 5.00 10.72 10.25
C THR A 331 4.89 12.23 10.29
N THR A 332 5.15 12.89 9.15
CA THR A 332 5.04 14.36 9.02
C THR A 332 3.60 14.81 9.31
N VAL A 333 2.61 14.09 8.79
CA VAL A 333 1.20 14.37 9.05
C VAL A 333 0.85 14.14 10.53
N LYS A 334 1.28 13.04 11.14
CA LYS A 334 1.07 12.75 12.57
C LYS A 334 1.68 13.81 13.48
N ASN A 335 2.88 14.31 13.18
CA ASN A 335 3.53 15.34 13.98
C ASN A 335 2.78 16.68 13.96
N ASN A 336 2.03 16.97 12.89
CA ASN A 336 1.23 18.18 12.79
C ASN A 336 -0.20 17.96 13.32
N LEU A 337 -0.88 16.92 12.86
CA LEU A 337 -2.30 16.68 13.14
C LEU A 337 -2.55 15.87 14.43
N GLY A 338 -1.50 15.26 14.99
CA GLY A 338 -1.57 14.43 16.20
C GLY A 338 -2.10 13.01 15.95
N THR A 339 -2.26 12.58 14.70
CA THR A 339 -2.75 11.24 14.35
C THR A 339 -2.24 10.78 12.98
N TYR A 340 -2.01 9.48 12.82
CA TYR A 340 -1.77 8.85 11.52
C TYR A 340 -3.07 8.73 10.69
N ARG A 341 -4.23 8.76 11.36
CA ARG A 341 -5.55 8.61 10.74
C ARG A 341 -5.99 9.94 10.12
N ALA A 342 -5.38 10.31 9.01
CA ALA A 342 -5.69 11.53 8.27
C ALA A 342 -5.88 11.26 6.78
N LYS A 343 -6.74 12.06 6.13
CA LYS A 343 -7.01 11.99 4.69
C LYS A 343 -7.04 13.38 4.10
N LEU A 344 -6.45 13.54 2.94
CA LEU A 344 -6.54 14.75 2.13
C LEU A 344 -7.34 14.43 0.87
N ALA A 345 -8.38 15.21 0.57
CA ALA A 345 -9.11 15.16 -0.69
C ALA A 345 -8.95 16.51 -1.41
N PHE A 346 -8.83 16.49 -2.72
CA PHE A 346 -8.66 17.70 -3.54
C PHE A 346 -9.12 17.43 -4.96
N ARG A 347 -9.35 18.47 -5.75
CA ARG A 347 -9.64 18.39 -7.17
C ARG A 347 -8.34 18.34 -7.97
N ASN A 348 -8.21 17.37 -8.86
CA ASN A 348 -7.28 17.43 -9.98
C ASN A 348 -7.96 18.22 -11.11
N ASP A 349 -7.56 19.47 -11.34
CA ASP A 349 -8.29 20.33 -12.28
C ASP A 349 -8.09 19.93 -13.74
N ILE A 350 -6.97 19.26 -14.07
CA ILE A 350 -6.72 18.73 -15.41
C ILE A 350 -7.80 17.72 -15.81
N THR A 351 -8.25 16.89 -14.87
CA THR A 351 -9.23 15.83 -15.14
C THR A 351 -10.65 16.19 -14.68
N GLY A 352 -10.79 17.17 -13.80
CA GLY A 352 -12.06 17.55 -13.15
C GLY A 352 -12.51 16.59 -12.05
N ASN A 353 -11.71 15.58 -11.70
CA ASN A 353 -12.04 14.58 -10.69
C ASN A 353 -11.52 14.97 -9.30
N ILE A 354 -12.06 14.31 -8.28
CA ILE A 354 -11.49 14.35 -6.92
C ILE A 354 -10.39 13.31 -6.82
N ALA A 355 -9.22 13.72 -6.33
CA ALA A 355 -8.16 12.84 -5.85
C ALA A 355 -8.11 12.85 -4.33
N TYR A 356 -7.58 11.79 -3.74
CA TYR A 356 -7.33 11.73 -2.31
C TYR A 356 -6.05 10.96 -1.96
N ILE A 357 -5.51 11.27 -0.78
CA ILE A 357 -4.39 10.59 -0.14
C ILE A 357 -4.87 10.11 1.24
N ASP A 358 -4.55 8.86 1.57
CA ASP A 358 -4.78 8.27 2.89
C ASP A 358 -3.42 8.09 3.60
N TYR A 359 -3.19 8.81 4.69
CA TYR A 359 -1.91 8.83 5.38
C TYR A 359 -1.76 7.70 6.41
N VAL A 360 -2.73 6.80 6.54
CA VAL A 360 -2.79 5.81 7.63
C VAL A 360 -1.57 4.86 7.70
N ASN A 361 -0.93 4.55 6.57
CA ASN A 361 0.07 3.47 6.48
C ASN A 361 1.46 3.90 6.00
N GLY A 362 1.68 5.20 5.75
CA GLY A 362 2.94 5.72 5.20
C GLY A 362 3.06 5.66 3.68
N THR A 363 2.33 4.78 3.00
CA THR A 363 2.46 4.63 1.54
C THR A 363 1.80 5.80 0.84
N LEU A 364 2.66 6.70 0.35
CA LEU A 364 2.29 7.88 -0.40
C LEU A 364 1.71 7.48 -1.77
N SER A 365 0.38 7.36 -1.81
CA SER A 365 -0.37 7.07 -3.03
C SER A 365 -1.47 8.09 -3.25
N VAL A 366 -1.70 8.46 -4.51
CA VAL A 366 -2.75 9.40 -4.91
C VAL A 366 -3.81 8.61 -5.66
N THR A 367 -4.97 8.44 -5.03
CA THR A 367 -6.08 7.77 -5.69
C THR A 367 -7.05 8.79 -6.25
N GLU A 368 -7.21 8.77 -7.56
CA GLU A 368 -8.20 9.59 -8.24
C GLU A 368 -9.54 8.85 -8.36
N LEU A 369 -10.59 9.50 -7.89
CA LEU A 369 -11.97 9.03 -7.98
C LEU A 369 -12.50 9.32 -9.39
N ALA A 370 -12.22 8.43 -10.33
CA ALA A 370 -12.67 8.58 -11.71
C ALA A 370 -14.21 8.70 -11.80
N ASP A 371 -14.68 9.89 -12.17
CA ASP A 371 -16.08 10.23 -12.37
C ASP A 371 -16.28 10.87 -13.75
N THR A 372 -17.54 10.98 -14.19
CA THR A 372 -17.92 11.80 -15.36
C THR A 372 -18.51 13.15 -14.91
N ILE A 373 -18.32 13.50 -13.64
CA ILE A 373 -18.91 14.66 -12.99
C ILE A 373 -17.78 15.63 -12.69
N ASP A 374 -17.88 16.83 -13.26
CA ASP A 374 -16.95 17.92 -12.95
C ASP A 374 -17.13 18.33 -11.47
N SER A 375 -16.11 18.10 -10.65
CA SER A 375 -16.22 18.05 -9.19
C SER A 375 -15.45 19.18 -8.49
N TYR A 376 -16.15 20.07 -7.79
CA TYR A 376 -15.60 21.21 -7.04
C TYR A 376 -15.98 21.14 -5.56
N HIS A 377 -15.19 21.80 -4.71
CA HIS A 377 -15.42 21.94 -3.27
C HIS A 377 -15.65 20.59 -2.57
N PRO A 378 -14.67 19.64 -2.64
CA PRO A 378 -14.76 18.41 -1.87
C PRO A 378 -14.73 18.72 -0.37
N ASP A 379 -15.56 18.01 0.39
CA ASP A 379 -15.54 18.05 1.86
C ASP A 379 -15.69 16.64 2.43
N ILE A 380 -14.80 16.28 3.35
CA ILE A 380 -14.71 14.91 3.88
C ILE A 380 -15.66 14.76 5.07
N SER A 381 -16.37 13.62 5.13
CA SER A 381 -17.31 13.33 6.22
C SER A 381 -16.60 13.22 7.57
N PRO A 382 -17.30 13.45 8.70
CA PRO A 382 -16.66 13.42 10.02
C PRO A 382 -16.06 12.06 10.41
N ASP A 383 -16.50 10.96 9.79
CA ASP A 383 -15.96 9.62 9.95
C ASP A 383 -14.87 9.25 8.91
N GLY A 384 -14.51 10.17 8.01
CA GLY A 384 -13.47 9.98 6.99
C GLY A 384 -13.83 9.00 5.87
N ARG A 385 -15.10 8.58 5.76
CA ARG A 385 -15.54 7.53 4.82
C ARG A 385 -16.11 8.07 3.52
N PHE A 386 -16.61 9.29 3.49
CA PHE A 386 -17.28 9.89 2.35
C PHE A 386 -16.71 11.25 2.00
N VAL A 387 -16.82 11.62 0.73
CA VAL A 387 -16.58 12.98 0.25
C VAL A 387 -17.87 13.52 -0.35
N ALA A 388 -18.27 14.72 0.07
CA ALA A 388 -19.33 15.50 -0.55
C ALA A 388 -18.69 16.52 -1.51
N PHE A 389 -19.33 16.81 -2.64
CA PHE A 389 -18.82 17.80 -3.60
C PHE A 389 -19.95 18.39 -4.44
N SER A 390 -19.66 19.44 -5.19
CA SER A 390 -20.63 20.09 -6.08
C SER A 390 -20.10 20.29 -7.50
N THR A 391 -20.98 20.60 -8.46
CA THR A 391 -20.59 20.84 -9.85
C THR A 391 -20.37 22.31 -10.21
N GLY A 392 -20.34 23.21 -9.22
CA GLY A 392 -20.17 24.65 -9.45
C GLY A 392 -19.05 25.21 -8.59
N THR A 393 -18.32 26.19 -9.14
CA THR A 393 -17.21 26.86 -8.46
C THR A 393 -17.64 28.14 -7.73
N GLU A 394 -16.86 28.55 -6.71
CA GLU A 394 -17.11 29.79 -5.96
C GLU A 394 -17.03 31.01 -6.90
N GLY A 395 -17.83 32.04 -6.64
CA GLY A 395 -17.86 33.28 -7.40
C GLY A 395 -18.64 33.21 -8.72
N THR A 396 -19.06 32.02 -9.16
CA THR A 396 -19.79 31.83 -10.43
C THR A 396 -21.25 31.43 -10.19
N SER A 397 -22.19 32.27 -10.63
CA SER A 397 -23.61 31.91 -10.63
C SER A 397 -23.92 30.91 -11.74
N GLY A 398 -24.69 29.88 -11.42
CA GLY A 398 -25.05 28.86 -12.41
C GLY A 398 -25.70 27.64 -11.77
N LYS A 399 -26.04 26.67 -12.62
CA LYS A 399 -26.53 25.36 -12.17
C LYS A 399 -25.40 24.60 -11.49
N SER A 400 -25.68 24.10 -10.29
CA SER A 400 -24.80 23.30 -9.45
C SER A 400 -25.63 22.21 -8.77
N GLU A 401 -25.03 21.03 -8.65
CA GLU A 401 -25.65 19.87 -8.04
C GLU A 401 -24.68 19.29 -7.00
N VAL A 402 -25.20 18.81 -5.86
CA VAL A 402 -24.40 18.20 -4.78
C VAL A 402 -24.47 16.68 -4.84
N TYR A 403 -23.33 16.05 -4.62
CA TYR A 403 -23.15 14.60 -4.60
C TYR A 403 -22.39 14.18 -3.34
N ILE A 404 -22.59 12.92 -2.92
CA ILE A 404 -21.75 12.21 -1.94
C ILE A 404 -21.25 10.92 -2.57
N ARG A 405 -20.00 10.55 -2.31
CA ARG A 405 -19.51 9.20 -2.60
C ARG A 405 -18.56 8.67 -1.52
N PRO A 406 -18.40 7.35 -1.40
CA PRO A 406 -17.34 6.78 -0.57
C PRO A 406 -15.94 7.16 -1.08
N ILE A 407 -15.02 7.40 -0.14
CA ILE A 407 -13.58 7.59 -0.40
C ILE A 407 -12.94 6.19 -0.47
N THR A 408 -12.93 5.63 -1.67
CA THR A 408 -12.39 4.30 -1.96
C THR A 408 -11.86 4.25 -3.39
N GLY A 409 -10.83 3.44 -3.63
CA GLY A 409 -10.33 3.19 -4.99
C GLY A 409 -11.30 2.40 -5.89
N SER A 410 -12.40 1.87 -5.34
CA SER A 410 -13.44 1.20 -6.14
C SER A 410 -14.35 2.21 -6.83
N ARG A 411 -14.71 1.93 -8.08
CA ARG A 411 -15.67 2.77 -8.82
C ARG A 411 -17.07 2.60 -8.23
N THR A 412 -17.57 3.64 -7.58
CA THR A 412 -18.92 3.71 -6.99
C THR A 412 -19.71 4.82 -7.64
N GLN A 413 -21.01 4.64 -7.89
CA GLN A 413 -21.85 5.73 -8.37
C GLN A 413 -22.06 6.78 -7.26
N PRO A 414 -21.80 8.08 -7.55
CA PRO A 414 -22.09 9.14 -6.59
C PRO A 414 -23.59 9.27 -6.31
N LEU A 415 -23.95 9.44 -5.04
CA LEU A 415 -25.31 9.68 -4.59
C LEU A 415 -25.65 11.16 -4.72
N LYS A 416 -26.53 11.50 -5.66
CA LYS A 416 -27.02 12.87 -5.88
C LYS A 416 -28.01 13.31 -4.79
N LEU A 417 -27.82 14.52 -4.26
CA LEU A 417 -28.82 15.19 -3.43
C LEU A 417 -29.99 15.66 -4.31
N LYS A 418 -31.20 15.15 -4.03
CA LYS A 418 -32.42 15.54 -4.75
C LYS A 418 -33.05 16.79 -4.15
N VAL A 419 -32.93 17.91 -4.85
CA VAL A 419 -33.60 19.19 -4.51
C VAL A 419 -34.37 19.73 -5.72
N SER A 420 -35.39 20.55 -5.48
CA SER A 420 -36.17 21.21 -6.55
C SER A 420 -35.44 22.40 -7.19
N GLY A 421 -34.38 22.89 -6.55
CA GLY A 421 -33.59 24.03 -7.00
C GLY A 421 -32.12 23.69 -7.20
N ASN A 422 -31.26 24.63 -6.84
CA ASN A 422 -29.82 24.55 -6.99
C ASN A 422 -29.15 24.13 -5.66
N ALA A 423 -28.02 23.44 -5.72
CA ALA A 423 -27.24 23.09 -4.53
C ALA A 423 -25.73 23.18 -4.85
N ALA A 424 -24.99 23.98 -4.08
CA ALA A 424 -23.56 24.19 -4.27
C ALA A 424 -22.80 24.22 -2.94
N ILE A 425 -21.49 23.99 -3.01
CA ILE A 425 -20.50 24.11 -1.91
C ILE A 425 -20.97 23.38 -0.64
N PRO A 426 -21.01 22.04 -0.65
CA PRO A 426 -21.47 21.26 0.49
C PRO A 426 -20.44 21.29 1.62
N ARG A 427 -20.93 21.30 2.87
CA ARG A 427 -20.11 21.13 4.07
C ARG A 427 -20.74 20.15 5.05
N TRP A 428 -19.96 19.20 5.53
CA TRP A 428 -20.34 18.25 6.57
C TRP A 428 -20.42 18.92 7.94
N ARG A 429 -21.37 18.46 8.74
CA ARG A 429 -21.55 18.86 10.13
C ARG A 429 -22.03 17.69 10.98
N ILE A 430 -21.71 17.74 12.26
CA ILE A 430 -22.33 16.91 13.30
C ILE A 430 -23.38 17.78 14.01
N LEU A 431 -24.61 17.29 14.11
CA LEU A 431 -25.70 17.94 14.82
C LEU A 431 -25.63 17.62 16.32
N GLU A 432 -26.31 18.40 17.16
CA GLU A 432 -26.34 18.19 18.63
C GLU A 432 -26.77 16.78 19.04
N ASN A 433 -27.62 16.13 18.23
CA ASN A 433 -28.09 14.76 18.47
C ASN A 433 -27.11 13.68 17.99
N GLY A 434 -25.93 14.05 17.49
CA GLY A 434 -24.92 13.16 16.92
C GLY A 434 -25.13 12.78 15.45
N ASP A 435 -26.24 13.19 14.82
CA ASP A 435 -26.49 12.89 13.41
C ASP A 435 -25.55 13.71 12.51
N THR A 436 -25.11 13.10 11.40
CA THR A 436 -24.39 13.82 10.35
C THR A 436 -25.35 14.55 9.41
N ALA A 437 -24.98 15.76 9.01
CA ALA A 437 -25.73 16.56 8.05
C ALA A 437 -24.80 17.26 7.06
N ILE A 438 -25.36 17.67 5.93
CA ILE A 438 -24.70 18.51 4.94
C ILE A 438 -25.42 19.84 4.87
N VAL A 439 -24.65 20.91 5.01
CA VAL A 439 -25.06 22.28 4.72
C VAL A 439 -24.67 22.59 3.29
N TYR A 440 -25.57 23.24 2.54
CA TYR A 440 -25.31 23.66 1.16
C TYR A 440 -26.04 24.98 0.87
N VAL A 441 -25.64 25.66 -0.20
CA VAL A 441 -26.24 26.93 -0.62
C VAL A 441 -26.96 26.81 -1.95
N SER A 442 -27.94 27.68 -2.19
CA SER A 442 -28.68 27.71 -3.46
C SER A 442 -27.95 28.44 -4.59
N ASP A 443 -26.78 29.01 -4.36
CA ASP A 443 -25.96 29.69 -5.37
C ASP A 443 -24.51 29.81 -4.86
N ALA A 444 -23.53 29.63 -5.75
CA ALA A 444 -22.10 29.81 -5.47
C ALA A 444 -21.58 31.17 -5.99
N GLY A 445 -22.43 32.00 -6.57
CA GLY A 445 -22.05 33.22 -7.27
C GLY A 445 -21.67 34.42 -6.41
N ASN A 446 -21.60 35.57 -7.08
CA ASN A 446 -21.19 36.85 -6.50
C ASN A 446 -22.11 37.30 -5.34
N ASN A 447 -21.51 37.72 -4.23
CA ASN A 447 -22.22 38.16 -3.03
C ASN A 447 -22.20 39.70 -2.80
N LYS A 448 -21.78 40.50 -3.78
CA LYS A 448 -21.63 41.96 -3.63
C LYS A 448 -22.95 42.69 -3.47
N ASP A 449 -23.95 42.39 -4.31
CA ASP A 449 -25.28 43.01 -4.22
C ASP A 449 -26.10 42.38 -3.09
N GLU A 450 -26.61 43.20 -2.17
CA GLU A 450 -27.32 42.71 -0.99
C GLU A 450 -28.66 42.06 -1.31
N SER A 451 -29.42 42.62 -2.26
CA SER A 451 -30.73 42.11 -2.62
C SER A 451 -30.62 40.76 -3.34
N ALA A 452 -29.68 40.65 -4.28
CA ALA A 452 -29.39 39.42 -4.99
C ALA A 452 -28.88 38.33 -4.04
N PHE A 453 -28.02 38.68 -3.08
CA PHE A 453 -27.52 37.76 -2.06
C PHE A 453 -28.66 37.24 -1.17
N LYS A 454 -29.53 38.13 -0.66
CA LYS A 454 -30.67 37.75 0.19
C LYS A 454 -31.74 36.94 -0.54
N ALA A 455 -31.84 37.04 -1.86
CA ALA A 455 -32.71 36.17 -2.67
C ALA A 455 -32.23 34.71 -2.73
N LYS A 456 -30.98 34.43 -2.31
CA LYS A 456 -30.42 33.08 -2.17
C LYS A 456 -30.67 32.55 -0.77
N SER A 457 -30.23 31.33 -0.49
CA SER A 457 -30.55 30.66 0.77
C SER A 457 -29.54 29.59 1.15
N THR A 458 -29.47 29.34 2.46
CA THR A 458 -28.66 28.29 3.08
C THR A 458 -29.57 27.18 3.58
N TRP A 459 -29.20 25.93 3.30
CA TRP A 459 -30.00 24.74 3.54
C TRP A 459 -29.20 23.68 4.28
N GLN A 460 -29.90 22.73 4.91
CA GLN A 460 -29.33 21.58 5.59
C GLN A 460 -30.12 20.32 5.25
N VAL A 461 -29.43 19.19 5.08
CA VAL A 461 -30.04 17.87 4.91
C VAL A 461 -29.28 16.84 5.75
N THR A 462 -29.99 15.99 6.49
CA THR A 462 -29.34 14.90 7.24
C THR A 462 -28.88 13.80 6.30
N TYR A 463 -27.83 13.09 6.68
CA TYR A 463 -27.36 11.89 5.99
C TYR A 463 -27.18 10.77 7.01
N ALA A 464 -27.92 9.68 6.85
CA ALA A 464 -27.84 8.53 7.75
C ALA A 464 -28.21 7.25 7.00
N LYS A 465 -27.58 6.13 7.39
CA LYS A 465 -27.87 4.80 6.81
C LYS A 465 -27.79 4.79 5.27
N GLY A 466 -26.84 5.54 4.71
CA GLY A 466 -26.60 5.63 3.26
C GLY A 466 -27.61 6.47 2.47
N ARG A 467 -28.44 7.29 3.12
CA ARG A 467 -29.51 8.07 2.46
C ARG A 467 -29.60 9.50 2.97
N PHE A 468 -29.97 10.42 2.08
CA PHE A 468 -30.38 11.77 2.45
C PHE A 468 -31.75 11.78 3.13
N GLY A 469 -31.88 12.62 4.15
CA GLY A 469 -33.16 13.00 4.74
C GLY A 469 -33.88 14.07 3.92
N THR A 470 -34.80 14.79 4.57
CA THR A 470 -35.53 15.91 3.94
C THR A 470 -34.72 17.20 4.05
N PRO A 471 -34.42 17.88 2.92
CA PRO A 471 -33.77 19.18 2.97
C PRO A 471 -34.62 20.24 3.70
N LYS A 472 -33.98 21.03 4.55
CA LYS A 472 -34.59 22.10 5.34
C LYS A 472 -33.86 23.41 5.09
N LYS A 473 -34.59 24.47 4.76
CA LYS A 473 -34.04 25.82 4.66
C LYS A 473 -33.68 26.30 6.07
N LEU A 474 -32.46 26.79 6.25
CA LEU A 474 -32.01 27.38 7.51
C LEU A 474 -32.34 28.87 7.55
N PHE A 475 -31.94 29.62 6.52
CA PHE A 475 -32.14 31.08 6.41
C PHE A 475 -31.84 31.59 4.99
N ASP A 476 -32.15 32.87 4.74
CA ASP A 476 -31.84 33.61 3.51
C ASP A 476 -30.36 34.02 3.46
N GLY A 477 -29.82 34.18 2.25
CA GLY A 477 -28.39 34.36 1.98
C GLY A 477 -27.66 33.04 1.72
N ALA A 478 -26.72 33.05 0.78
CA ALA A 478 -25.87 31.91 0.44
C ALA A 478 -24.62 31.88 1.34
N TYR A 479 -24.77 31.40 2.58
CA TYR A 479 -23.67 31.32 3.54
C TYR A 479 -22.90 29.99 3.44
N HIS A 480 -21.88 29.95 2.58
CA HIS A 480 -21.11 28.73 2.30
C HIS A 480 -19.75 28.67 2.99
N GLY A 481 -19.35 29.68 3.77
CA GLY A 481 -18.08 29.67 4.51
C GLY A 481 -18.13 28.93 5.85
N GLY A 482 -19.31 28.42 6.23
CA GLY A 482 -19.51 27.62 7.44
C GLY A 482 -20.51 28.22 8.42
N ILE A 483 -20.97 27.37 9.35
CA ILE A 483 -21.92 27.71 10.42
C ILE A 483 -21.36 27.17 11.74
N SER A 484 -21.35 28.00 12.78
CA SER A 484 -20.86 27.62 14.11
C SER A 484 -21.74 26.55 14.75
N GLU A 485 -21.13 25.68 15.56
CA GLU A 485 -21.81 24.57 16.24
C GLU A 485 -23.03 25.01 17.05
N ASP A 486 -22.93 26.16 17.73
CA ASP A 486 -24.00 26.75 18.55
C ASP A 486 -25.04 27.58 17.78
N TYR A 487 -25.00 27.56 16.44
CA TYR A 487 -25.89 28.30 15.56
C TYR A 487 -25.96 29.81 15.89
N SER A 488 -24.82 30.41 16.24
CA SER A 488 -24.71 31.85 16.51
C SER A 488 -24.00 32.63 15.42
N LEU A 489 -23.24 31.96 14.54
CA LEU A 489 -22.49 32.60 13.46
C LEU A 489 -22.58 31.78 12.17
N ALA A 490 -22.83 32.44 11.04
CA ALA A 490 -22.55 31.91 9.72
C ALA A 490 -21.78 32.93 8.90
N VAL A 491 -20.85 32.48 8.06
CA VAL A 491 -19.98 33.36 7.27
C VAL A 491 -19.90 32.93 5.82
N THR A 492 -19.50 33.85 4.94
CA THR A 492 -19.34 33.57 3.52
C THR A 492 -18.45 34.58 2.82
N GLY A 493 -17.90 34.16 1.68
CA GLY A 493 -17.00 34.90 0.81
C GLY A 493 -17.53 34.99 -0.63
N ALA A 494 -16.71 35.56 -1.51
CA ALA A 494 -16.74 35.58 -2.99
C ALA A 494 -16.35 36.97 -3.51
N ARG A 495 -16.86 38.01 -2.85
CA ARG A 495 -16.47 39.43 -3.06
C ARG A 495 -16.50 40.24 -1.77
N LEU A 496 -17.39 39.93 -0.84
CA LEU A 496 -17.48 40.57 0.48
C LEU A 496 -17.39 39.50 1.55
N LEU A 497 -16.70 39.77 2.65
CA LEU A 497 -16.79 38.96 3.87
C LEU A 497 -18.12 39.27 4.57
N ARG A 498 -19.11 38.40 4.43
CA ARG A 498 -20.43 38.55 5.07
C ARG A 498 -20.54 37.62 6.28
N ALA A 499 -21.18 38.11 7.33
CA ALA A 499 -21.49 37.34 8.52
C ALA A 499 -22.96 37.51 8.93
N ARG A 500 -23.56 36.43 9.41
CA ARG A 500 -24.88 36.38 10.03
C ARG A 500 -24.72 36.02 11.49
N ILE A 501 -25.17 36.90 12.39
CA ILE A 501 -24.90 36.79 13.82
C ILE A 501 -26.21 36.67 14.60
N ALA A 502 -26.30 35.71 15.51
CA ALA A 502 -27.43 35.50 16.42
C ALA A 502 -26.95 35.42 17.89
N LYS A 503 -27.85 35.67 18.84
CA LYS A 503 -27.57 35.56 20.29
C LYS A 503 -27.54 34.10 20.82
N GLY A 504 -27.44 33.11 19.92
CA GLY A 504 -27.45 31.67 20.20
C GLY A 504 -28.75 30.96 19.80
N GLY A 505 -28.66 29.68 19.42
CA GLY A 505 -29.80 28.77 19.26
C GLY A 505 -30.55 28.81 17.92
N SER A 506 -30.42 29.87 17.12
CA SER A 506 -30.92 29.88 15.73
C SER A 506 -30.41 31.07 14.92
N LEU A 507 -29.94 30.81 13.70
CA LEU A 507 -29.62 31.83 12.71
C LEU A 507 -30.83 32.29 11.88
N ALA A 508 -32.02 31.72 12.04
CA ALA A 508 -33.20 32.11 11.25
C ALA A 508 -33.48 33.62 11.35
N ASN A 509 -33.34 34.20 12.56
CA ASN A 509 -33.53 35.63 12.83
C ASN A 509 -32.20 36.39 13.08
N GLY A 510 -31.08 35.86 12.59
CA GLY A 510 -29.77 36.49 12.74
C GLY A 510 -29.66 37.85 12.02
N ARG A 511 -28.76 38.71 12.49
CA ARG A 511 -28.42 39.99 11.86
C ARG A 511 -27.31 39.77 10.82
N ASP A 512 -27.56 40.16 9.58
CA ASP A 512 -26.53 40.19 8.53
C ASP A 512 -25.62 41.42 8.71
N THR A 513 -24.33 41.24 8.45
CA THR A 513 -23.31 42.30 8.49
C THR A 513 -22.20 42.01 7.48
N VAL A 514 -21.46 43.06 7.10
CA VAL A 514 -20.27 42.97 6.24
C VAL A 514 -19.06 43.30 7.10
N TRP A 515 -18.08 42.40 7.12
CA TRP A 515 -16.82 42.55 7.83
C TRP A 515 -15.72 43.05 6.88
N TYR A 516 -14.50 43.21 7.42
CA TYR A 516 -13.30 43.59 6.65
C TYR A 516 -13.46 44.87 5.81
N ASN A 517 -14.18 45.86 6.37
CA ASN A 517 -14.44 47.17 5.74
C ASN A 517 -15.07 47.12 4.33
N GLY A 518 -15.70 45.99 3.97
CA GLY A 518 -16.29 45.80 2.64
C GLY A 518 -15.25 45.67 1.51
N GLU A 519 -13.99 45.44 1.84
CA GLU A 519 -12.94 45.10 0.88
C GLU A 519 -13.10 43.65 0.37
N GLN A 520 -12.43 43.34 -0.73
CA GLN A 520 -12.62 42.05 -1.39
C GLN A 520 -12.03 40.90 -0.56
N ALA A 521 -12.87 39.89 -0.28
CA ALA A 521 -12.49 38.67 0.45
C ALA A 521 -13.09 37.41 -0.20
N CYS A 522 -12.26 36.38 -0.35
CA CYS A 522 -12.59 35.08 -0.94
C CYS A 522 -12.09 33.92 -0.06
N ASN A 523 -12.48 32.68 -0.38
CA ASN A 523 -12.05 31.45 0.31
C ASN A 523 -12.30 31.54 1.83
N VAL A 524 -13.49 32.00 2.18
CA VAL A 524 -13.88 32.20 3.58
C VAL A 524 -14.18 30.86 4.21
N SER A 525 -13.51 30.56 5.32
CA SER A 525 -13.68 29.30 6.06
C SER A 525 -13.80 29.57 7.56
N LEU A 526 -14.77 28.93 8.20
CA LEU A 526 -15.05 29.03 9.64
C LEU A 526 -14.41 27.86 10.39
N ALA A 527 -13.64 28.16 11.43
CA ALA A 527 -13.05 27.15 12.31
C ALA A 527 -14.13 26.31 13.01
N ASN A 528 -13.86 25.01 13.15
CA ASN A 528 -14.76 24.02 13.72
C ASN A 528 -14.35 23.53 15.12
N ASP A 529 -13.59 24.35 15.85
CA ASP A 529 -13.08 24.10 17.21
C ASP A 529 -13.84 24.88 18.30
N GLY A 530 -14.98 25.47 17.95
CA GLY A 530 -15.77 26.34 18.82
C GLY A 530 -15.25 27.77 18.97
N SER A 531 -14.05 28.11 18.47
CA SER A 531 -13.47 29.46 18.57
C SER A 531 -14.18 30.50 17.70
N LYS A 532 -14.90 30.04 16.66
CA LYS A 532 -15.56 30.87 15.64
C LYS A 532 -14.61 31.83 14.92
N ARG A 533 -13.33 31.49 14.85
CA ARG A 533 -12.35 32.19 14.01
C ARG A 533 -12.68 31.97 12.55
N VAL A 534 -12.43 32.98 11.73
CA VAL A 534 -12.74 32.95 10.29
C VAL A 534 -11.49 33.30 9.51
N SER A 535 -11.04 32.37 8.66
CA SER A 535 -9.95 32.59 7.71
C SER A 535 -10.49 33.04 6.37
N PHE A 536 -9.71 33.84 5.65
CA PHE A 536 -10.02 34.28 4.29
C PHE A 536 -8.77 34.85 3.58
N LEU A 537 -8.88 35.02 2.27
CA LEU A 537 -7.86 35.63 1.43
C LEU A 537 -8.33 36.99 0.89
N ASP A 538 -7.41 37.95 0.80
CA ASP A 538 -7.69 39.31 0.32
C ASP A 538 -6.78 39.74 -0.85
N PHE A 539 -7.08 40.89 -1.44
CA PHE A 539 -6.45 41.36 -2.68
C PHE A 539 -5.34 42.40 -2.43
N GLY A 540 -4.63 42.31 -1.29
CA GLY A 540 -3.66 43.33 -0.90
C GLY A 540 -4.34 44.68 -0.60
N GLY A 541 -5.47 44.61 0.10
CA GLY A 541 -6.31 45.75 0.41
C GLY A 541 -5.69 46.74 1.40
N LYS A 542 -6.34 47.90 1.61
CA LYS A 542 -5.86 48.90 2.58
C LYS A 542 -5.92 48.34 4.00
N THR A 543 -7.05 47.72 4.35
CA THR A 543 -7.29 47.15 5.69
C THR A 543 -6.22 46.12 6.07
N GLY A 544 -5.90 45.18 5.17
CA GLY A 544 -4.90 44.16 5.42
C GLY A 544 -3.47 44.70 5.45
N LYS A 545 -3.11 45.63 4.55
CA LYS A 545 -1.79 46.31 4.56
C LYS A 545 -1.54 47.09 5.84
N GLU A 546 -2.57 47.78 6.35
CA GLU A 546 -2.49 48.48 7.64
C GLU A 546 -2.32 47.50 8.80
N PHE A 547 -3.03 46.37 8.79
CA PHE A 547 -2.91 45.35 9.83
C PHE A 547 -1.52 44.69 9.86
N VAL A 548 -0.96 44.35 8.69
CA VAL A 548 0.37 43.71 8.58
C VAL A 548 1.51 44.72 8.75
N GLY A 549 1.26 46.00 8.47
CA GLY A 549 2.27 47.06 8.52
C GLY A 549 3.23 47.09 7.31
N LYS A 550 2.93 46.34 6.24
CA LYS A 550 3.68 46.35 4.97
C LYS A 550 2.78 46.04 3.78
N SER A 551 3.23 46.45 2.59
CA SER A 551 2.56 46.14 1.33
C SER A 551 2.75 44.66 0.96
N TYR A 552 1.72 44.08 0.35
CA TYR A 552 1.71 42.73 -0.23
C TYR A 552 0.66 42.68 -1.37
N GLY A 553 0.76 41.67 -2.22
CA GLY A 553 -0.07 41.43 -3.40
C GLY A 553 -1.35 40.64 -3.14
N THR A 554 -2.01 40.22 -4.21
CA THR A 554 -3.23 39.40 -4.13
C THR A 554 -2.92 38.05 -3.49
N HIS A 555 -3.68 37.69 -2.46
CA HIS A 555 -3.60 36.41 -1.75
C HIS A 555 -2.21 36.06 -1.15
N GLU A 556 -1.29 37.03 -1.02
CA GLU A 556 0.01 36.84 -0.34
C GLU A 556 -0.13 36.79 1.19
N ARG A 557 -1.36 36.96 1.69
CA ARG A 557 -1.72 36.85 3.11
C ARG A 557 -2.94 35.98 3.29
N LEU A 558 -2.81 35.01 4.18
CA LEU A 558 -3.93 34.36 4.83
C LEU A 558 -4.29 35.18 6.07
N LEU A 559 -5.51 35.71 6.12
CA LEU A 559 -5.99 36.56 7.20
C LEU A 559 -6.98 35.82 8.08
N ILE A 560 -6.96 36.10 9.38
CA ILE A 560 -7.87 35.48 10.37
C ILE A 560 -8.56 36.58 11.18
N THR A 561 -9.87 36.46 11.33
CA THR A 561 -10.68 37.28 12.23
C THR A 561 -11.21 36.48 13.41
N ASP A 562 -11.44 37.16 14.54
CA ASP A 562 -12.19 36.60 15.67
C ASP A 562 -13.71 36.54 15.39
N SER A 563 -14.49 36.04 16.34
CA SER A 563 -15.94 35.88 16.22
C SER A 563 -16.72 37.19 15.99
N THR A 564 -16.07 38.35 16.10
CA THR A 564 -16.67 39.67 15.90
C THR A 564 -16.30 40.29 14.54
N GLY A 565 -15.42 39.65 13.77
CA GLY A 565 -14.91 40.15 12.50
C GLY A 565 -13.67 41.04 12.63
N ARG A 566 -13.07 41.13 13.82
CA ARG A 566 -11.83 41.87 14.03
C ARG A 566 -10.64 41.02 13.59
N LEU A 567 -9.73 41.59 12.79
CA LEU A 567 -8.48 40.92 12.40
C LEU A 567 -7.63 40.61 13.62
N ILE A 568 -7.15 39.38 13.70
CA ILE A 568 -6.30 38.89 14.78
C ILE A 568 -4.99 38.27 14.29
N LYS A 569 -4.90 37.81 13.04
CA LYS A 569 -3.69 37.18 12.50
C LYS A 569 -3.55 37.34 11.00
N ALA A 570 -2.30 37.33 10.52
CA ALA A 570 -1.95 37.32 9.11
C ALA A 570 -0.71 36.44 8.89
N ILE A 571 -0.82 35.44 8.02
CA ILE A 571 0.27 34.50 7.69
C ILE A 571 0.70 34.76 6.25
N ALA A 572 2.02 34.84 6.00
CA ALA A 572 2.57 35.06 4.66
C ALA A 572 2.50 33.78 3.83
N SER A 573 2.24 33.90 2.53
CA SER A 573 2.56 32.81 1.60
C SER A 573 4.10 32.65 1.47
N PRO A 574 4.58 31.47 1.04
CA PRO A 574 5.97 31.30 0.65
C PRO A 574 6.36 32.28 -0.48
N GLU A 575 7.64 32.65 -0.53
CA GLU A 575 8.15 33.55 -1.57
C GLU A 575 7.87 32.99 -2.98
N GLY A 576 7.36 33.83 -3.87
CA GLY A 576 6.99 33.45 -5.24
C GLY A 576 5.61 32.78 -5.38
N TYR A 577 4.85 32.64 -4.29
CA TYR A 577 3.53 32.01 -4.27
C TYR A 577 2.46 32.92 -3.65
N SER A 578 1.21 32.65 -4.01
CA SER A 578 0.01 33.16 -3.35
C SER A 578 -0.88 32.00 -2.88
N PHE A 579 -1.60 32.18 -1.77
CA PHE A 579 -2.57 31.18 -1.33
C PHE A 579 -3.80 31.15 -2.25
N ASP A 580 -4.46 30.00 -2.35
CA ASP A 580 -5.83 29.88 -2.85
C ASP A 580 -6.53 28.69 -2.15
N HIS A 581 -7.85 28.61 -2.29
CA HIS A 581 -8.66 27.48 -1.84
C HIS A 581 -8.45 27.11 -0.35
N ALA A 582 -8.23 28.11 0.50
CA ALA A 582 -7.91 27.91 1.91
C ALA A 582 -9.12 27.43 2.73
N GLU A 583 -8.94 26.36 3.50
CA GLU A 583 -9.97 25.74 4.34
C GLU A 583 -9.40 25.32 5.70
N TRP A 584 -10.15 25.55 6.79
CA TRP A 584 -9.76 25.04 8.11
C TRP A 584 -9.69 23.51 8.11
N ALA A 585 -8.60 22.97 8.65
CA ALA A 585 -8.52 21.57 9.03
C ALA A 585 -9.38 21.31 10.27
N LEU A 586 -9.91 20.08 10.41
CA LEU A 586 -10.67 19.72 11.61
C LEU A 586 -9.79 19.81 12.86
N ASN A 587 -10.17 20.63 13.84
CA ASN A 587 -9.40 20.80 15.09
C ASN A 587 -10.19 20.33 16.32
N TYR A 588 -9.63 19.38 17.07
CA TYR A 588 -10.24 18.80 18.27
C TYR A 588 -9.56 19.20 19.59
N LYS A 589 -8.48 19.98 19.55
CA LYS A 589 -7.67 20.37 20.73
C LYS A 589 -8.25 21.56 21.51
N GLY A 590 -9.39 22.11 21.09
CA GLY A 590 -10.10 23.20 21.77
C GLY A 590 -9.87 24.58 21.14
N ALA A 591 -10.55 25.58 21.71
CA ALA A 591 -10.72 26.92 21.12
C ALA A 591 -9.57 27.91 21.41
N HIS A 592 -8.31 27.45 21.49
CA HIS A 592 -7.18 28.36 21.69
C HIS A 592 -6.93 29.24 20.45
N ALA A 593 -6.72 30.54 20.67
CA ALA A 593 -6.69 31.55 19.60
C ALA A 593 -5.54 31.36 18.60
N ASP A 594 -4.47 30.66 19.00
CA ASP A 594 -3.30 30.40 18.17
C ASP A 594 -3.23 28.97 17.62
N ASP A 595 -4.11 28.06 18.05
CA ASP A 595 -4.03 26.66 17.64
C ASP A 595 -4.77 26.40 16.31
N GLY A 596 -4.49 25.25 15.70
CA GLY A 596 -5.19 24.76 14.52
C GLY A 596 -4.38 24.88 13.23
N TYR A 597 -4.92 24.26 12.18
CA TYR A 597 -4.29 24.18 10.88
C TYR A 597 -5.25 24.63 9.78
N ILE A 598 -4.70 25.20 8.72
CA ILE A 598 -5.43 25.53 7.50
C ILE A 598 -4.77 24.81 6.34
N VAL A 599 -5.57 24.08 5.55
CA VAL A 599 -5.11 23.51 4.28
C VAL A 599 -5.35 24.52 3.16
N ALA A 600 -4.40 24.70 2.26
CA ALA A 600 -4.52 25.64 1.15
C ALA A 600 -3.74 25.16 -0.07
N THR A 601 -4.08 25.70 -1.23
CA THR A 601 -3.29 25.56 -2.46
C THR A 601 -2.30 26.74 -2.58
N LEU A 602 -1.15 26.51 -3.21
CA LEU A 602 -0.22 27.57 -3.62
C LEU A 602 -0.24 27.76 -5.14
N ALA A 603 -0.63 28.96 -5.58
CA ALA A 603 -0.50 29.40 -6.95
C ALA A 603 0.86 30.09 -7.17
N ASN A 604 1.58 29.69 -8.22
CA ASN A 604 2.85 30.33 -8.58
C ASN A 604 2.63 31.67 -9.32
N ALA A 605 3.70 32.36 -9.69
CA ALA A 605 3.63 33.64 -10.40
C ALA A 605 2.88 33.60 -11.75
N ASN A 606 2.72 32.43 -12.36
CA ASN A 606 1.96 32.22 -13.61
C ASN A 606 0.48 31.87 -13.34
N GLY A 607 0.08 31.75 -12.08
CA GLY A 607 -1.28 31.37 -11.66
C GLY A 607 -1.52 29.87 -11.59
N ALA A 608 -0.51 29.02 -11.78
CA ALA A 608 -0.67 27.57 -11.72
C ALA A 608 -0.65 27.04 -10.28
N HIS A 609 -1.60 26.17 -9.95
CA HIS A 609 -1.83 25.65 -8.61
C HIS A 609 -0.98 24.42 -8.29
N THR A 610 0.32 24.65 -8.15
CA THR A 610 1.31 23.57 -8.16
C THR A 610 1.45 22.78 -6.85
N LYS A 611 0.93 23.28 -5.72
CA LYS A 611 1.12 22.63 -4.41
C LYS A 611 -0.11 22.73 -3.52
N ILE A 612 -0.33 21.72 -2.68
CA ILE A 612 -1.21 21.78 -1.51
C ILE A 612 -0.33 21.80 -0.26
N VAL A 613 -0.66 22.68 0.69
CA VAL A 613 0.09 22.89 1.92
C VAL A 613 -0.79 22.86 3.16
N LEU A 614 -0.18 22.49 4.29
CA LEU A 614 -0.74 22.65 5.62
C LEU A 614 -0.06 23.83 6.32
N VAL A 615 -0.84 24.81 6.75
CA VAL A 615 -0.39 26.02 7.43
C VAL A 615 -0.68 25.87 8.92
N ASN A 616 0.36 25.89 9.75
CA ASN A 616 0.22 25.93 11.20
C ASN A 616 -0.17 27.36 11.62
N VAL A 617 -1.34 27.50 12.24
CA VAL A 617 -1.82 28.82 12.66
C VAL A 617 -0.97 29.40 13.79
N ALA A 618 -0.34 28.57 14.63
CA ALA A 618 0.39 29.05 15.81
C ALA A 618 1.60 29.90 15.44
N ASP A 619 2.47 29.35 14.60
CA ASP A 619 3.77 29.94 14.22
C ASP A 619 3.86 30.35 12.75
N GLY A 620 2.88 30.00 11.91
CA GLY A 620 2.88 30.28 10.48
C GLY A 620 3.78 29.35 9.66
N SER A 621 4.29 28.25 10.24
CA SER A 621 5.05 27.23 9.52
C SER A 621 4.18 26.53 8.47
N ILE A 622 4.81 26.14 7.36
CA ILE A 622 4.13 25.59 6.18
C ILE A 622 4.75 24.24 5.82
N VAL A 623 3.90 23.22 5.73
CA VAL A 623 4.27 21.86 5.31
C VAL A 623 3.70 21.61 3.93
N ASN A 624 4.55 21.24 2.97
CA ASN A 624 4.08 20.80 1.65
C ASN A 624 3.46 19.40 1.78
N LEU A 625 2.19 19.26 1.41
CA LEU A 625 1.49 17.98 1.45
C LEU A 625 1.55 17.26 0.11
N VAL A 626 1.35 18.00 -0.99
CA VAL A 626 1.26 17.45 -2.36
C VAL A 626 1.82 18.47 -3.36
N GLU A 627 2.47 17.97 -4.40
CA GLU A 627 2.90 18.72 -5.58
C GLU A 627 2.24 18.14 -6.85
N GLY A 628 1.93 18.98 -7.83
CA GLY A 628 1.32 18.59 -9.10
C GLY A 628 1.15 19.79 -10.03
N ASP A 629 0.40 19.62 -11.12
CA ASP A 629 0.24 20.66 -12.14
C ASP A 629 -0.86 21.68 -11.77
N GLU A 630 -2.08 21.19 -11.47
CA GLU A 630 -3.23 22.01 -11.08
C GLU A 630 -4.05 21.33 -9.97
N LEU A 631 -3.80 21.72 -8.71
CA LEU A 631 -4.38 21.14 -7.50
C LEU A 631 -5.35 22.11 -6.81
N TRP A 632 -6.65 21.84 -6.87
CA TRP A 632 -7.69 22.78 -6.44
C TRP A 632 -8.50 22.27 -5.25
N HIS A 633 -9.08 23.19 -4.47
CA HIS A 633 -10.07 22.89 -3.41
C HIS A 633 -9.68 21.74 -2.45
N PRO A 634 -8.58 21.87 -1.68
CA PRO A 634 -8.21 20.84 -0.72
C PRO A 634 -9.15 20.81 0.51
N SER A 635 -9.41 19.61 1.02
CA SER A 635 -10.10 19.34 2.29
C SER A 635 -9.34 18.25 3.03
N ILE A 636 -9.02 18.51 4.30
CA ILE A 636 -8.26 17.58 5.13
C ILE A 636 -9.08 17.12 6.33
N TRP A 637 -9.10 15.81 6.55
CA TRP A 637 -9.77 15.15 7.65
C TRP A 637 -8.74 14.47 8.55
N GLN A 638 -8.99 14.48 9.85
CA GLN A 638 -8.25 13.72 10.84
C GLN A 638 -9.23 13.02 11.79
N GLN A 639 -8.88 11.82 12.27
CA GLN A 639 -9.70 11.12 13.25
C GLN A 639 -9.56 11.78 14.63
N LYS A 640 -10.69 11.98 15.31
CA LYS A 640 -10.69 12.29 16.74
C LYS A 640 -10.34 11.02 17.54
N ILE A 641 -9.20 11.04 18.23
CA ILE A 641 -8.80 9.98 19.15
C ILE A 641 -9.46 10.27 20.51
N TYR A 642 -10.14 9.26 21.06
CA TYR A 642 -10.73 9.34 22.39
C TYR A 642 -9.89 8.47 23.33
N VAL A 643 -9.21 9.09 24.28
CA VAL A 643 -8.47 8.40 25.33
C VAL A 643 -9.10 8.78 26.68
N PRO A 644 -9.25 7.85 27.64
CA PRO A 644 -9.70 8.20 28.99
C PRO A 644 -8.83 9.30 29.61
N GLU A 645 -9.44 10.28 30.29
CA GLU A 645 -8.70 11.35 30.98
C GLU A 645 -7.76 10.81 32.07
N SER A 646 -8.00 9.59 32.55
CA SER A 646 -7.20 8.85 33.52
C SER A 646 -5.96 8.18 32.93
N SER A 647 -5.78 8.16 31.60
CA SER A 647 -4.69 7.42 30.97
C SER A 647 -3.35 8.09 31.25
N GLU A 648 -2.42 7.34 31.85
CA GLU A 648 -1.02 7.74 32.06
C GLU A 648 -0.08 7.19 30.97
N LEU A 649 -0.65 6.67 29.88
CA LEU A 649 0.11 6.07 28.78
C LEU A 649 0.77 7.15 27.91
N ASP A 650 2.00 6.87 27.49
CA ASP A 650 2.70 7.71 26.52
C ASP A 650 2.14 7.48 25.09
N PRO A 651 1.54 8.50 24.44
CA PRO A 651 0.95 8.38 23.10
C PRO A 651 1.96 8.10 21.98
N ASP A 652 3.25 8.35 22.19
CA ASP A 652 4.29 8.07 21.19
C ASP A 652 4.84 6.64 21.31
N SER A 653 4.56 5.97 22.44
CA SER A 653 5.06 4.63 22.74
C SER A 653 3.94 3.59 22.84
N ALA A 654 2.94 3.81 23.69
CA ALA A 654 1.88 2.84 23.95
C ALA A 654 1.09 2.52 22.67
N GLY A 655 0.93 1.23 22.37
CA GLY A 655 0.18 0.79 21.18
C GLY A 655 0.88 1.01 19.83
N ALA A 656 2.10 1.55 19.80
CA ALA A 656 2.85 1.82 18.58
C ALA A 656 3.69 0.61 18.11
N TYR A 657 3.03 -0.36 17.46
CA TYR A 657 3.62 -1.64 17.03
C TYR A 657 4.08 -1.69 15.55
N LEU A 658 4.09 -0.54 14.85
CA LEU A 658 4.34 -0.47 13.41
C LEU A 658 4.91 0.89 13.01
N TYR A 659 5.84 0.91 12.07
CA TYR A 659 6.28 2.12 11.39
C TYR A 659 5.56 2.33 10.05
N PRO A 660 5.45 3.59 9.57
CA PRO A 660 4.92 3.86 8.23
C PRO A 660 5.75 3.17 7.14
N SER A 661 5.07 2.59 6.14
CA SER A 661 5.66 1.89 4.99
C SER A 661 6.56 0.69 5.33
N ASP A 662 6.37 0.12 6.52
CA ASP A 662 7.09 -1.06 6.97
C ASP A 662 6.64 -2.34 6.25
N LYS A 663 7.39 -3.42 6.45
CA LYS A 663 7.18 -4.72 5.83
C LYS A 663 5.86 -5.38 6.28
N TRP A 664 5.32 -6.25 5.43
CA TRP A 664 4.00 -6.85 5.59
C TRP A 664 3.86 -7.67 6.89
N GLU A 665 4.94 -8.31 7.32
CA GLU A 665 5.04 -9.10 8.55
C GLU A 665 4.75 -8.23 9.79
N SER A 666 5.29 -7.01 9.81
CA SER A 666 5.06 -6.03 10.88
C SER A 666 3.61 -5.53 10.85
N VAL A 667 3.03 -5.34 9.67
CA VAL A 667 1.61 -4.98 9.50
C VAL A 667 0.70 -6.06 10.09
N ILE A 668 0.95 -7.33 9.79
CA ILE A 668 0.20 -8.46 10.34
C ILE A 668 0.22 -8.39 11.87
N MET A 669 1.42 -8.29 12.45
CA MET A 669 1.60 -8.31 13.90
C MET A 669 0.95 -7.12 14.60
N ARG A 670 1.00 -5.92 14.02
CA ARG A 670 0.24 -4.76 14.52
C ARG A 670 -1.25 -5.05 14.65
N PHE A 671 -1.87 -5.68 13.65
CA PHE A 671 -3.28 -6.06 13.73
C PHE A 671 -3.53 -7.22 14.70
N LYS A 672 -2.57 -8.13 14.89
CA LYS A 672 -2.65 -9.15 15.94
C LYS A 672 -2.66 -8.54 17.34
N MET A 673 -1.82 -7.54 17.59
CA MET A 673 -1.82 -6.81 18.85
C MET A 673 -3.14 -6.07 19.08
N GLU A 674 -3.71 -5.41 18.05
CA GLU A 674 -5.03 -4.79 18.18
C GLU A 674 -6.12 -5.82 18.53
N LEU A 675 -6.14 -6.97 17.84
CA LEU A 675 -7.09 -8.05 18.15
C LEU A 675 -6.94 -8.57 19.57
N LEU A 676 -5.70 -8.65 20.07
CA LEU A 676 -5.43 -9.05 21.44
C LEU A 676 -6.06 -8.06 22.42
N TRP A 677 -5.75 -6.77 22.30
CA TRP A 677 -6.27 -5.75 23.21
C TRP A 677 -7.79 -5.61 23.11
N ARG A 678 -8.34 -5.69 21.91
CA ARG A 678 -9.78 -5.58 21.63
C ARG A 678 -10.59 -6.73 22.23
N TYR A 679 -10.06 -7.95 22.17
CA TYR A 679 -10.81 -9.17 22.50
C TYR A 679 -10.32 -9.91 23.74
N ARG A 680 -9.39 -9.34 24.51
CA ARG A 680 -8.85 -9.92 25.76
C ARG A 680 -9.94 -10.40 26.74
N ASP A 681 -11.03 -9.65 26.86
CA ASP A 681 -12.10 -9.91 27.83
C ASP A 681 -13.19 -10.86 27.30
N SER A 682 -13.14 -11.21 26.01
CA SER A 682 -14.18 -12.00 25.33
C SER A 682 -13.66 -13.31 24.75
N ALA A 683 -12.41 -13.38 24.31
CA ALA A 683 -11.86 -14.54 23.63
C ALA A 683 -11.78 -15.76 24.56
N ASN A 684 -12.25 -16.90 24.07
CA ASN A 684 -12.11 -18.19 24.75
C ASN A 684 -11.43 -19.28 23.90
N VAL A 685 -11.15 -18.97 22.62
CA VAL A 685 -10.29 -19.76 21.73
C VAL A 685 -9.24 -18.83 21.12
N ALA A 686 -7.98 -19.21 21.17
CA ALA A 686 -6.89 -18.49 20.51
C ALA A 686 -6.15 -19.42 19.54
N VAL A 687 -5.95 -18.96 18.30
CA VAL A 687 -5.30 -19.74 17.23
C VAL A 687 -3.93 -19.16 16.93
N PHE A 688 -2.88 -19.97 16.94
CA PHE A 688 -1.49 -19.58 16.71
C PHE A 688 -0.81 -20.44 15.66
N GLY A 689 0.26 -19.91 15.09
CA GLY A 689 1.13 -20.58 14.13
C GLY A 689 1.48 -19.68 12.96
N SER A 690 1.94 -20.30 11.87
CA SER A 690 2.39 -19.60 10.66
C SER A 690 1.26 -18.98 9.83
N SER A 691 1.56 -18.66 8.58
CA SER A 691 0.59 -18.31 7.56
C SER A 691 -0.51 -19.38 7.39
N ARG A 692 -0.23 -20.67 7.64
CA ARG A 692 -1.21 -21.76 7.46
C ARG A 692 -2.50 -21.56 8.26
N PRO A 693 -2.47 -21.36 9.60
CA PRO A 693 -3.66 -20.94 10.35
C PRO A 693 -4.15 -19.54 9.99
N MET A 694 -3.25 -18.60 9.63
CA MET A 694 -3.64 -17.23 9.24
C MET A 694 -4.62 -17.22 8.07
N PHE A 695 -4.43 -18.09 7.07
CA PHE A 695 -5.37 -18.26 5.96
C PHE A 695 -6.46 -19.30 6.25
N GLY A 696 -6.09 -20.39 6.92
CA GLY A 696 -6.86 -21.63 7.01
C GLY A 696 -7.86 -21.74 8.17
N VAL A 697 -7.85 -20.85 9.17
CA VAL A 697 -8.82 -20.91 10.28
C VAL A 697 -9.67 -19.64 10.32
N SER A 698 -11.00 -19.80 10.26
CA SER A 698 -11.98 -18.71 10.23
C SER A 698 -12.71 -18.56 11.57
N PRO A 699 -12.29 -17.62 12.43
CA PRO A 699 -12.98 -17.34 13.68
C PRO A 699 -14.49 -17.15 13.58
N ALA A 700 -14.99 -16.54 12.49
CA ALA A 700 -16.41 -16.29 12.29
C ALA A 700 -17.26 -17.57 12.08
N GLN A 701 -16.63 -18.71 11.80
CA GLN A 701 -17.34 -19.97 11.54
C GLN A 701 -17.39 -20.95 12.71
N PHE A 702 -16.77 -20.62 13.84
CA PHE A 702 -16.97 -21.39 15.06
C PHE A 702 -18.41 -21.24 15.58
N ASP A 703 -18.87 -22.24 16.34
CA ASP A 703 -20.12 -22.14 17.10
C ASP A 703 -20.08 -20.91 18.02
N LYS A 704 -21.25 -20.31 18.27
CA LYS A 704 -21.40 -19.11 19.12
C LYS A 704 -20.84 -19.27 20.54
N LYS A 705 -20.68 -20.50 21.04
CA LYS A 705 -20.02 -20.81 22.33
C LYS A 705 -18.53 -20.46 22.29
N PHE A 706 -17.90 -20.44 21.11
CA PHE A 706 -16.48 -20.17 20.94
C PHE A 706 -16.26 -18.79 20.31
N PHE A 707 -15.80 -17.84 21.13
CA PHE A 707 -15.30 -16.57 20.64
C PHE A 707 -13.82 -16.73 20.30
N ALA A 708 -13.57 -17.15 19.06
CA ALA A 708 -12.21 -17.36 18.55
C ALA A 708 -11.55 -16.06 18.08
N VAL A 709 -10.24 -15.97 18.27
CA VAL A 709 -9.36 -14.95 17.67
C VAL A 709 -8.15 -15.65 17.06
N ASN A 710 -7.78 -15.25 15.85
CA ASN A 710 -6.70 -15.86 15.09
C ASN A 710 -5.44 -14.98 15.12
N PHE A 711 -4.41 -15.45 15.81
CA PHE A 711 -3.08 -14.85 15.94
C PHE A 711 -2.04 -15.45 14.99
N GLY A 712 -2.45 -16.33 14.06
CA GLY A 712 -1.56 -16.87 13.03
C GLY A 712 -0.91 -15.76 12.21
N GLN A 713 0.40 -15.82 12.01
CA GLN A 713 1.21 -14.72 11.48
C GLN A 713 2.46 -15.24 10.76
N THR A 714 3.18 -14.36 10.05
CA THR A 714 4.47 -14.67 9.42
C THR A 714 5.45 -13.51 9.66
N PRO A 715 6.74 -13.76 9.94
CA PRO A 715 7.36 -15.09 10.10
C PRO A 715 6.97 -15.74 11.43
N ASN A 716 6.91 -17.06 11.48
CA ASN A 716 6.57 -17.78 12.70
C ASN A 716 7.42 -19.04 12.89
N SER A 717 7.73 -19.32 14.16
CA SER A 717 8.19 -20.59 14.68
C SER A 717 7.39 -20.96 15.92
N ILE A 718 7.53 -22.19 16.39
CA ILE A 718 6.89 -22.64 17.62
C ILE A 718 7.36 -21.81 18.84
N TYR A 719 8.60 -21.31 18.81
CA TYR A 719 9.16 -20.41 19.83
C TYR A 719 8.43 -19.06 19.88
N MET A 720 8.16 -18.47 18.71
CA MET A 720 7.38 -17.25 18.59
C MET A 720 5.96 -17.44 19.18
N THR A 721 5.35 -18.61 18.94
CA THR A 721 4.05 -18.95 19.55
C THR A 721 4.14 -19.07 21.08
N ARG A 722 5.15 -19.79 21.59
CA ARG A 722 5.41 -19.94 23.04
C ARG A 722 5.54 -18.58 23.71
N ASP A 723 6.33 -17.68 23.14
CA ASP A 723 6.64 -16.40 23.76
C ASP A 723 5.48 -15.42 23.64
N TYR A 724 4.72 -15.43 22.54
CA TYR A 724 3.49 -14.63 22.45
C TYR A 724 2.46 -15.07 23.51
N LEU A 725 2.31 -16.38 23.72
CA LEU A 725 1.42 -16.91 24.74
C LEU A 725 1.84 -16.44 26.15
N ASN A 726 3.13 -16.51 26.46
CA ASN A 726 3.67 -16.15 27.77
C ASN A 726 3.65 -14.65 28.05
N HIS A 727 4.09 -13.83 27.09
CA HIS A 727 4.16 -12.37 27.27
C HIS A 727 2.76 -11.76 27.36
N TYR A 728 1.81 -12.21 26.52
CA TYR A 728 0.55 -11.50 26.39
C TYR A 728 -0.69 -12.35 26.73
N VAL A 729 -0.85 -13.51 26.11
CA VAL A 729 -2.15 -14.19 26.09
C VAL A 729 -2.52 -14.73 27.47
N PHE A 730 -1.59 -15.39 28.16
CA PHE A 730 -1.83 -15.89 29.51
C PHE A 730 -2.03 -14.76 30.53
N ASN A 731 -1.45 -13.58 30.28
CA ASN A 731 -1.61 -12.40 31.12
C ASN A 731 -3.00 -11.76 30.94
N HIS A 732 -3.53 -11.72 29.72
CA HIS A 732 -4.69 -10.87 29.40
C HIS A 732 -5.99 -11.63 29.08
N MET A 733 -5.92 -12.83 28.49
CA MET A 733 -7.10 -13.57 28.06
C MET A 733 -7.68 -14.47 29.16
N LYS A 734 -8.31 -13.86 30.17
CA LYS A 734 -8.79 -14.60 31.37
C LYS A 734 -9.92 -15.60 31.12
N LYS A 735 -10.58 -15.55 29.95
CA LYS A 735 -11.65 -16.50 29.55
C LYS A 735 -11.16 -17.61 28.62
N LEU A 736 -9.86 -17.68 28.34
CA LEU A 736 -9.28 -18.65 27.43
C LEU A 736 -9.52 -20.08 27.93
N LYS A 737 -10.08 -20.94 27.07
CA LYS A 737 -10.31 -22.36 27.33
C LYS A 737 -9.51 -23.25 26.38
N TYR A 738 -9.30 -22.78 25.14
CA TYR A 738 -8.69 -23.56 24.07
C TYR A 738 -7.61 -22.78 23.36
N ILE A 739 -6.47 -23.43 23.11
CA ILE A 739 -5.43 -22.94 22.21
C ILE A 739 -5.32 -23.91 21.04
N VAL A 740 -5.34 -23.38 19.82
CA VAL A 740 -5.03 -24.13 18.60
C VAL A 740 -3.65 -23.69 18.13
N VAL A 741 -2.71 -24.62 17.96
CA VAL A 741 -1.34 -24.32 17.53
C VAL A 741 -1.05 -25.07 16.24
N SER A 742 -0.56 -24.38 15.21
CA SER A 742 -0.02 -25.03 14.01
C SER A 742 1.26 -25.80 14.36
N LEU A 743 1.31 -27.08 14.01
CA LEU A 743 2.50 -27.91 14.08
C LEU A 743 3.13 -27.97 12.70
N ASP A 744 3.79 -26.88 12.33
CA ASP A 744 4.52 -26.75 11.08
C ASP A 744 5.85 -27.51 11.15
N ILE A 745 5.79 -28.84 11.19
CA ILE A 745 6.95 -29.71 11.44
C ILE A 745 8.04 -29.60 10.36
N ASP A 746 7.73 -29.06 9.19
CA ASP A 746 8.68 -28.69 8.14
C ASP A 746 9.38 -27.34 8.41
N PHE A 747 8.93 -26.54 9.38
CA PHE A 747 9.63 -25.37 9.93
C PHE A 747 10.48 -25.65 11.16
N TRP A 748 10.44 -26.86 11.72
CA TRP A 748 11.14 -27.18 12.98
C TRP A 748 12.67 -27.30 12.82
N HIS A 749 13.22 -26.84 11.69
CA HIS A 749 14.64 -26.59 11.48
C HIS A 749 15.08 -25.19 11.94
N LYS A 750 14.16 -24.36 12.43
CA LYS A 750 14.45 -23.01 12.92
C LYS A 750 15.04 -23.05 14.34
N ILE A 751 15.86 -22.04 14.66
CA ILE A 751 16.49 -21.89 15.97
C ILE A 751 15.74 -20.89 16.87
N ASP A 752 15.82 -21.08 18.18
CA ASP A 752 15.27 -20.16 19.18
C ASP A 752 16.24 -19.00 19.49
N GLY A 753 15.71 -17.93 20.08
CA GLY A 753 16.50 -16.80 20.57
C GLY A 753 16.88 -15.76 19.50
N PRO A 754 17.90 -14.92 19.79
CA PRO A 754 18.28 -13.76 18.96
C PRO A 754 18.76 -14.09 17.55
N ASP A 755 19.26 -15.30 17.32
CA ASP A 755 19.73 -15.74 16.00
C ASP A 755 18.60 -16.42 15.18
N GLY A 756 17.41 -16.58 15.78
CA GLY A 756 16.24 -17.22 15.18
C GLY A 756 15.35 -16.28 14.36
N ASP A 757 14.10 -16.69 14.14
CA ASP A 757 13.08 -15.88 13.45
C ASP A 757 12.01 -15.32 14.41
N ASN A 758 12.19 -15.53 15.71
CA ASN A 758 11.28 -15.07 16.75
C ASN A 758 11.38 -13.56 16.91
N MET A 759 10.32 -12.85 16.50
CA MET A 759 10.33 -11.39 16.46
C MET A 759 10.61 -10.77 17.82
N PHE A 760 10.24 -11.41 18.94
CA PHE A 760 10.47 -10.93 20.30
C PHE A 760 11.95 -10.73 20.63
N TYR A 761 12.85 -11.45 19.93
CA TYR A 761 14.30 -11.31 20.10
C TYR A 761 14.97 -10.58 18.94
N THR A 762 14.41 -10.62 17.73
CA THR A 762 15.09 -10.12 16.52
C THR A 762 14.69 -8.70 16.13
N THR A 763 13.39 -8.42 16.01
CA THR A 763 12.88 -7.13 15.49
C THR A 763 12.06 -6.34 16.50
N PHE A 764 11.74 -6.92 17.66
CA PHE A 764 10.93 -6.31 18.72
C PHE A 764 11.46 -4.97 19.19
N GLY A 765 12.77 -4.87 19.39
CA GLY A 765 13.43 -3.65 19.86
C GLY A 765 13.32 -2.46 18.89
N ASN A 766 12.92 -2.70 17.65
CA ASN A 766 12.72 -1.64 16.67
C ASN A 766 11.43 -0.86 16.92
N TYR A 767 10.44 -1.41 17.64
CA TYR A 767 9.13 -0.75 17.79
C TYR A 767 8.90 -0.28 19.22
N PRO A 768 8.53 1.00 19.40
CA PRO A 768 8.40 1.57 20.74
C PRO A 768 7.29 0.91 21.56
N GLY A 769 6.16 0.49 20.96
CA GLY A 769 5.07 -0.16 21.70
C GLY A 769 5.44 -1.50 22.30
N TYR A 770 6.20 -2.31 21.57
CA TYR A 770 6.73 -3.56 22.08
C TYR A 770 7.70 -3.33 23.25
N VAL A 771 8.67 -2.43 23.08
CA VAL A 771 9.61 -2.05 24.16
C VAL A 771 8.87 -1.49 25.37
N TYR A 772 7.84 -0.69 25.13
CA TYR A 772 7.00 -0.10 26.17
C TYR A 772 6.28 -1.19 26.97
N ASP A 773 5.65 -2.17 26.31
CA ASP A 773 5.02 -3.31 26.99
C ASP A 773 6.02 -4.08 27.85
N ALA A 774 7.20 -4.41 27.32
CA ALA A 774 8.24 -5.13 28.05
C ALA A 774 8.71 -4.37 29.30
N ASN A 775 8.89 -3.05 29.19
CA ASN A 775 9.26 -2.20 30.33
C ASN A 775 8.18 -2.12 31.42
N HIS A 776 6.94 -2.48 31.08
CA HIS A 776 5.81 -2.61 32.01
C HIS A 776 5.49 -4.07 32.33
N ASP A 777 6.45 -4.97 32.15
CA ASP A 777 6.34 -6.41 32.40
C ASP A 777 5.10 -7.03 31.72
N TYR A 778 4.91 -6.62 30.46
CA TYR A 778 3.80 -7.00 29.59
C TYR A 778 2.42 -6.82 30.24
N TRP A 779 2.30 -5.85 31.15
CA TRP A 779 1.06 -5.52 31.85
C TRP A 779 0.49 -6.69 32.66
N LYS A 780 1.33 -7.59 33.18
CA LYS A 780 0.90 -8.80 33.91
C LYS A 780 -0.06 -8.52 35.08
N ASP A 781 0.04 -7.33 35.69
CA ASP A 781 -0.75 -6.91 36.84
C ASP A 781 -2.13 -6.32 36.46
N GLY A 782 -2.35 -6.03 35.18
CA GLY A 782 -3.63 -5.55 34.66
C GLY A 782 -3.51 -4.75 33.37
N TYR A 783 -4.57 -4.79 32.55
CA TYR A 783 -4.66 -4.00 31.32
C TYR A 783 -4.70 -2.49 31.63
N PRO A 784 -3.83 -1.67 31.02
CA PRO A 784 -3.87 -0.22 31.18
C PRO A 784 -4.97 0.42 30.32
N GLU A 785 -5.80 1.27 30.93
CA GLU A 785 -6.85 2.01 30.23
C GLU A 785 -6.26 2.94 29.15
N GLY A 786 -6.83 2.91 27.94
CA GLY A 786 -6.37 3.70 26.79
C GLY A 786 -5.49 2.94 25.79
N LEU A 787 -4.94 1.77 26.14
CA LEU A 787 -3.97 1.06 25.27
C LEU A 787 -4.57 0.59 23.94
N LEU A 788 -5.82 0.11 23.95
CA LEU A 788 -6.56 -0.24 22.75
C LEU A 788 -6.76 0.99 21.87
N GLU A 789 -7.19 2.10 22.44
CA GLU A 789 -7.47 3.35 21.73
C GLU A 789 -6.20 3.90 21.09
N TYR A 790 -5.07 3.86 21.79
CA TYR A 790 -3.77 4.20 21.21
C TYR A 790 -3.37 3.25 20.09
N THR A 791 -3.56 1.93 20.28
CA THR A 791 -3.30 0.94 19.23
C THR A 791 -4.17 1.17 17.99
N GLU A 792 -5.45 1.47 18.15
CA GLU A 792 -6.38 1.77 17.04
C GLU A 792 -5.99 3.06 16.30
N SER A 793 -5.41 4.03 17.00
CA SER A 793 -4.97 5.31 16.46
C SER A 793 -3.56 5.33 15.87
N SER A 794 -2.77 4.28 16.12
CA SER A 794 -1.41 4.13 15.61
C SER A 794 -1.39 3.99 14.08
N VAL A 795 -0.20 3.84 13.51
CA VAL A 795 -0.03 3.44 12.09
C VAL A 795 -0.91 2.22 11.80
N GLY A 796 -1.65 2.28 10.70
CA GLY A 796 -2.55 1.23 10.25
C GLY A 796 -2.26 0.81 8.82
N SER A 797 -3.27 0.29 8.13
CA SER A 797 -3.20 -0.12 6.73
C SER A 797 -4.53 0.19 6.07
N SER A 798 -4.54 0.67 4.82
CA SER A 798 -5.80 0.84 4.08
C SER A 798 -6.49 -0.52 3.78
N ASP A 799 -5.76 -1.63 3.95
CA ASP A 799 -6.26 -3.01 3.89
C ASP A 799 -6.61 -3.59 5.27
N GLU A 800 -6.79 -2.76 6.30
CA GLU A 800 -7.18 -3.14 7.68
C GLU A 800 -8.31 -4.19 7.71
N THR A 801 -9.28 -4.07 6.82
CA THR A 801 -10.42 -5.00 6.74
C THR A 801 -10.00 -6.44 6.43
N HIS A 802 -8.86 -6.66 5.74
CA HIS A 802 -8.33 -7.98 5.44
C HIS A 802 -7.83 -8.72 6.67
N TYR A 803 -7.44 -8.00 7.73
CA TYR A 803 -6.94 -8.59 8.98
C TYR A 803 -8.03 -8.66 10.05
N MET A 804 -8.90 -7.64 10.11
CA MET A 804 -9.80 -7.45 11.25
C MET A 804 -11.18 -8.09 11.08
N LYS A 805 -11.71 -8.18 9.84
CA LYS A 805 -13.12 -8.56 9.60
C LYS A 805 -13.46 -9.98 10.05
N ASP A 806 -12.52 -10.92 9.96
CA ASP A 806 -12.67 -12.30 10.44
C ASP A 806 -11.73 -12.57 11.62
N ARG A 807 -11.65 -11.61 12.56
CA ARG A 807 -10.88 -11.66 13.81
C ARG A 807 -9.49 -12.27 13.67
N GLY A 808 -8.76 -11.87 12.63
CA GLY A 808 -7.38 -12.26 12.39
C GLY A 808 -7.14 -13.22 11.23
N ARG A 809 -8.16 -13.80 10.60
CA ARG A 809 -7.95 -14.54 9.33
C ARG A 809 -7.69 -13.55 8.20
N TYR A 810 -6.63 -13.77 7.42
CA TYR A 810 -6.32 -12.92 6.28
C TYR A 810 -7.30 -13.17 5.12
N LEU A 811 -7.98 -12.12 4.67
CA LEU A 811 -9.09 -12.24 3.72
C LEU A 811 -8.71 -11.98 2.26
N ASN A 812 -7.54 -11.40 1.97
CA ASN A 812 -7.13 -11.08 0.61
C ASN A 812 -6.43 -12.26 -0.06
N ALA A 813 -7.17 -13.36 -0.23
CA ALA A 813 -6.66 -14.59 -0.82
C ALA A 813 -7.74 -15.24 -1.69
N SER A 814 -7.44 -15.41 -2.97
CA SER A 814 -8.36 -16.06 -3.92
C SER A 814 -8.14 -17.57 -3.93
N CYS A 815 -9.22 -18.34 -4.11
CA CYS A 815 -9.11 -19.78 -4.33
C CYS A 815 -8.52 -20.04 -5.72
N ASN A 816 -7.51 -20.89 -5.79
CA ASN A 816 -6.91 -21.41 -7.01
C ASN A 816 -6.96 -22.96 -6.98
N SER A 817 -5.82 -23.61 -7.22
CA SER A 817 -5.61 -25.05 -7.13
C SER A 817 -4.35 -25.35 -6.32
N TRP A 818 -4.24 -26.57 -5.79
CA TRP A 818 -2.93 -27.07 -5.38
C TRP A 818 -1.98 -27.05 -6.58
N LYS A 819 -0.67 -26.93 -6.33
CA LYS A 819 0.35 -27.09 -7.37
C LYS A 819 0.60 -28.57 -7.64
N ASP A 820 0.55 -28.96 -8.91
CA ASP A 820 0.94 -30.31 -9.37
C ASP A 820 2.44 -30.58 -9.17
N GLU A 821 3.26 -29.54 -9.31
CA GLU A 821 4.70 -29.53 -9.08
C GLU A 821 5.02 -28.47 -8.01
N PRO A 822 4.84 -28.79 -6.72
CA PRO A 822 5.02 -27.81 -5.65
C PRO A 822 6.51 -27.56 -5.34
N GLU A 823 6.83 -26.33 -4.95
CA GLU A 823 8.20 -25.89 -4.65
C GLU A 823 8.74 -26.53 -3.35
N ILE A 824 10.03 -26.84 -3.34
CA ILE A 824 10.75 -27.29 -2.13
C ILE A 824 11.86 -26.26 -1.88
N GLU A 825 11.66 -25.38 -0.89
CA GLU A 825 12.53 -24.24 -0.63
C GLU A 825 13.74 -24.57 0.26
N GLN A 826 13.74 -25.73 0.91
CA GLN A 826 14.79 -26.15 1.83
C GLN A 826 15.18 -27.60 1.56
N ASP A 827 16.46 -27.93 1.73
CA ASP A 827 16.94 -29.30 1.60
C ASP A 827 16.26 -30.21 2.63
N SER A 828 15.53 -31.21 2.13
CA SER A 828 14.78 -32.16 2.95
C SER A 828 15.68 -33.05 3.81
N ASN A 829 16.98 -33.18 3.47
CA ASN A 829 17.95 -33.96 4.24
C ASN A 829 18.61 -33.16 5.37
N TYR A 830 18.56 -31.82 5.32
CA TYR A 830 19.26 -30.95 6.28
C TYR A 830 18.95 -31.32 7.74
N VAL A 831 17.68 -31.57 8.04
CA VAL A 831 17.21 -31.87 9.40
C VAL A 831 17.64 -33.25 9.90
N ASP A 832 17.92 -34.21 9.02
CA ASP A 832 18.36 -35.54 9.45
C ASP A 832 19.74 -35.49 10.13
N GLU A 833 20.58 -34.51 9.78
CA GLU A 833 21.89 -34.26 10.41
C GLU A 833 21.81 -33.26 11.57
N HIS A 834 20.67 -32.55 11.72
CA HIS A 834 20.45 -31.50 12.71
C HIS A 834 19.18 -31.78 13.56
N TRP A 835 18.97 -33.04 13.95
CA TRP A 835 17.75 -33.47 14.65
C TRP A 835 17.54 -32.74 15.99
N ASN A 836 18.60 -32.22 16.61
CA ASN A 836 18.49 -31.39 17.80
C ASN A 836 17.54 -30.19 17.62
N LEU A 837 17.38 -29.67 16.40
CA LEU A 837 16.44 -28.57 16.10
C LEU A 837 14.97 -29.02 16.22
N ILE A 838 14.68 -30.27 15.87
CA ILE A 838 13.37 -30.90 16.09
C ILE A 838 13.12 -31.07 17.58
N ASP A 839 14.13 -31.54 18.32
CA ASP A 839 14.03 -31.74 19.77
C ASP A 839 13.77 -30.39 20.50
N ASP A 840 14.49 -29.34 20.13
CA ASP A 840 14.29 -27.98 20.68
C ASP A 840 12.86 -27.46 20.39
N SER A 841 12.36 -27.70 19.17
CA SER A 841 10.99 -27.33 18.78
C SER A 841 9.93 -28.13 19.54
N MET A 842 10.20 -29.42 19.81
CA MET A 842 9.35 -30.26 20.65
C MET A 842 9.30 -29.74 22.08
N ASP A 843 10.44 -29.33 22.66
CA ASP A 843 10.49 -28.77 24.02
C ASP A 843 9.68 -27.47 24.13
N ALA A 844 9.68 -26.62 23.10
CA ALA A 844 8.82 -25.46 23.04
C ALA A 844 7.32 -25.83 23.01
N LEU A 845 6.92 -26.86 22.25
CA LEU A 845 5.56 -27.39 22.26
C LEU A 845 5.17 -27.94 23.63
N LEU A 846 6.05 -28.71 24.27
CA LEU A 846 5.82 -29.25 25.62
C LEU A 846 5.62 -28.12 26.64
N THR A 847 6.41 -27.05 26.55
CA THR A 847 6.24 -25.86 27.37
C THR A 847 4.84 -25.25 27.21
N ILE A 848 4.35 -25.12 25.97
CA ILE A 848 2.99 -24.60 25.70
C ILE A 848 1.93 -25.50 26.34
N ILE A 849 2.05 -26.83 26.19
CA ILE A 849 1.10 -27.81 26.72
C ILE A 849 1.06 -27.74 28.26
N GLU A 850 2.23 -27.67 28.90
CA GLU A 850 2.37 -27.67 30.35
C GLU A 850 1.90 -26.36 30.98
N GLU A 851 2.24 -25.21 30.42
CA GLU A 851 1.74 -23.91 30.88
C GLU A 851 0.22 -23.77 30.68
N SER A 852 -0.32 -24.33 29.59
CA SER A 852 -1.76 -24.39 29.36
C SER A 852 -2.48 -25.26 30.40
N ALA A 853 -1.90 -26.42 30.74
CA ALA A 853 -2.46 -27.32 31.74
C ALA A 853 -2.59 -26.65 33.12
N LYS A 854 -1.57 -25.88 33.55
CA LYS A 854 -1.60 -25.09 34.80
C LYS A 854 -2.77 -24.10 34.87
N ARG A 855 -3.31 -23.71 33.72
CA ARG A 855 -4.39 -22.73 33.56
C ARG A 855 -5.72 -23.37 33.15
N ASN A 856 -5.81 -24.71 33.17
CA ASN A 856 -6.97 -25.47 32.73
C ASN A 856 -7.38 -25.17 31.26
N ILE A 857 -6.37 -24.99 30.40
CA ILE A 857 -6.55 -24.75 28.96
C ILE A 857 -6.20 -26.03 28.20
N ARG A 858 -7.07 -26.42 27.26
CA ARG A 858 -6.80 -27.54 26.34
C ARG A 858 -6.11 -27.02 25.07
N VAL A 859 -5.19 -27.82 24.52
CA VAL A 859 -4.35 -27.49 23.37
C VAL A 859 -4.63 -28.47 22.22
N VAL A 860 -4.91 -27.93 21.04
CA VAL A 860 -5.02 -28.70 19.79
C VAL A 860 -3.79 -28.38 18.94
N GLY A 861 -2.93 -29.38 18.72
CA GLY A 861 -1.86 -29.28 17.73
C GLY A 861 -2.40 -29.68 16.36
N VAL A 862 -2.27 -28.81 15.34
CA VAL A 862 -2.82 -29.06 14.00
C VAL A 862 -1.70 -29.16 12.98
N ILE A 863 -1.63 -30.27 12.24
CA ILE A 863 -0.79 -30.36 11.04
C ILE A 863 -1.65 -30.01 9.84
N PHE A 864 -1.39 -28.86 9.23
CA PHE A 864 -2.22 -28.32 8.15
C PHE A 864 -2.02 -29.07 6.83
N PRO A 865 -3.09 -29.18 6.00
CA PRO A 865 -2.97 -29.73 4.65
C PRO A 865 -2.04 -28.87 3.79
N GLN A 866 -1.27 -29.55 2.94
CA GLN A 866 -0.40 -28.97 1.91
C GLN A 866 -0.64 -29.73 0.60
N SER A 867 -0.09 -29.29 -0.53
CA SER A 867 -0.32 -29.95 -1.82
C SER A 867 -0.14 -31.49 -1.74
N PRO A 868 -1.14 -32.28 -2.14
CA PRO A 868 -1.03 -33.74 -2.23
C PRO A 868 0.15 -34.21 -3.11
N ALA A 869 0.66 -33.36 -3.99
CA ALA A 869 1.79 -33.67 -4.86
C ALA A 869 3.10 -33.93 -4.07
N TYR A 870 3.25 -33.40 -2.85
CA TYR A 870 4.39 -33.76 -1.98
C TYR A 870 4.41 -35.27 -1.64
N ALA A 871 3.28 -35.98 -1.77
CA ALA A 871 3.26 -37.44 -1.63
C ALA A 871 4.14 -38.18 -2.64
N LYS A 872 4.44 -37.53 -3.77
CA LYS A 872 5.27 -38.04 -4.87
C LYS A 872 6.73 -37.59 -4.79
N SER A 873 7.10 -36.72 -3.83
CA SER A 873 8.47 -36.23 -3.64
C SER A 873 9.16 -36.88 -2.43
N GLY A 874 10.41 -36.51 -2.16
CA GLY A 874 11.13 -36.89 -0.93
C GLY A 874 10.79 -36.02 0.29
N SER A 875 10.16 -34.87 0.06
CA SER A 875 9.84 -33.86 1.08
C SER A 875 8.45 -34.09 1.70
N PHE A 876 8.30 -33.80 2.99
CA PHE A 876 7.00 -33.79 3.65
C PHE A 876 6.16 -32.58 3.22
N GLY A 877 6.79 -31.42 3.07
CA GLY A 877 6.13 -30.19 2.65
C GLY A 877 7.07 -29.22 1.95
N ARG A 878 6.65 -27.97 1.83
CA ARG A 878 7.38 -26.90 1.13
C ARG A 878 8.78 -26.64 1.68
N TYR A 879 8.92 -26.70 3.00
CA TYR A 879 10.16 -26.33 3.70
C TYR A 879 10.94 -27.55 4.18
N GLY A 880 10.74 -28.70 3.52
CA GLY A 880 11.47 -29.93 3.78
C GLY A 880 10.77 -30.88 4.75
N LEU A 881 11.58 -31.35 5.70
CA LEU A 881 11.59 -32.64 6.40
C LEU A 881 11.41 -33.86 5.48
N ARG A 882 12.39 -34.76 5.45
CA ARG A 882 12.27 -36.03 4.74
C ARG A 882 11.01 -36.80 5.19
N ARG A 883 10.23 -37.32 4.24
CA ARG A 883 8.94 -38.00 4.52
C ARG A 883 9.04 -39.15 5.54
N THR A 884 10.13 -39.91 5.53
CA THR A 884 10.35 -41.00 6.49
C THR A 884 10.57 -40.49 7.91
N SER A 885 11.20 -39.33 8.06
CA SER A 885 11.44 -38.66 9.33
C SER A 885 10.13 -38.02 9.84
N ALA A 886 9.35 -37.38 8.96
CA ALA A 886 8.02 -36.84 9.28
C ALA A 886 7.05 -37.90 9.85
N LYS A 887 6.99 -39.09 9.24
CA LYS A 887 6.13 -40.19 9.75
C LYS A 887 6.44 -40.57 11.20
N LYS A 888 7.71 -40.56 11.59
CA LYS A 888 8.14 -40.88 12.95
C LYS A 888 7.71 -39.78 13.92
N LEU A 889 7.99 -38.52 13.54
CA LEU A 889 7.65 -37.35 14.35
C LEU A 889 6.13 -37.21 14.57
N ILE A 890 5.31 -37.44 13.54
CA ILE A 890 3.84 -37.41 13.67
C ILE A 890 3.34 -38.47 14.66
N ALA A 891 3.91 -39.68 14.63
CA ALA A 891 3.54 -40.75 15.57
C ALA A 891 3.94 -40.41 17.01
N GLU A 892 5.07 -39.74 17.20
CA GLU A 892 5.52 -39.25 18.50
C GLU A 892 4.59 -38.15 19.04
N LEU A 893 4.23 -37.17 18.19
CA LEU A 893 3.28 -36.11 18.54
C LEU A 893 1.91 -36.68 18.93
N ASP A 894 1.36 -37.66 18.20
CA ASP A 894 0.09 -38.31 18.58
C ASP A 894 0.19 -39.04 19.93
N GLY A 895 1.38 -39.54 20.26
CA GLY A 895 1.66 -40.22 21.52
C GLY A 895 1.56 -39.30 22.75
N LEU A 896 1.77 -37.99 22.59
CA LEU A 896 1.79 -37.02 23.69
C LEU A 896 0.48 -36.98 24.49
N LYS A 897 -0.67 -37.23 23.85
CA LYS A 897 -1.99 -37.25 24.52
C LYS A 897 -2.08 -38.24 25.69
N LYS A 898 -1.23 -39.28 25.68
CA LYS A 898 -1.16 -40.27 26.78
C LYS A 898 -0.57 -39.68 28.06
N LYS A 899 0.37 -38.73 27.92
CA LYS A 899 1.03 -38.04 29.04
C LYS A 899 0.33 -36.74 29.38
N TYR A 900 -0.19 -36.03 28.37
CA TYR A 900 -0.81 -34.73 28.48
C TYR A 900 -2.28 -34.81 28.03
N PRO A 901 -3.23 -35.08 28.95
CA PRO A 901 -4.65 -35.25 28.60
C PRO A 901 -5.30 -33.94 28.12
N ASN A 902 -4.68 -32.79 28.36
CA ASN A 902 -5.11 -31.51 27.82
C ASN A 902 -4.64 -31.28 26.37
N PHE A 903 -3.92 -32.22 25.75
CA PHE A 903 -3.40 -32.09 24.37
C PHE A 903 -4.00 -33.14 23.43
N VAL A 904 -4.30 -32.71 22.19
CA VAL A 904 -4.66 -33.61 21.09
C VAL A 904 -3.98 -33.18 19.78
N LEU A 905 -3.53 -34.16 19.00
CA LEU A 905 -3.05 -33.95 17.64
C LEU A 905 -4.22 -34.08 16.65
N MET A 906 -4.32 -33.12 15.74
CA MET A 906 -5.22 -33.11 14.59
C MET A 906 -4.38 -33.04 13.31
N ASP A 907 -4.09 -34.20 12.72
CA ASP A 907 -3.36 -34.29 11.45
C ASP A 907 -4.33 -34.23 10.25
N GLU A 908 -4.39 -33.05 9.63
CA GLU A 908 -5.16 -32.79 8.41
C GLU A 908 -4.29 -32.83 7.15
N ASN A 909 -2.98 -33.00 7.29
CA ASN A 909 -2.08 -33.25 6.18
C ASN A 909 -2.15 -34.70 5.70
N LYS A 910 -2.16 -35.65 6.65
CA LYS A 910 -2.25 -37.10 6.38
C LYS A 910 -1.18 -37.57 5.40
N MET A 911 0.03 -37.02 5.50
CA MET A 911 1.16 -37.29 4.59
C MET A 911 0.85 -37.03 3.09
N GLY A 912 -0.09 -36.13 2.81
CA GLY A 912 -0.60 -35.81 1.47
C GLY A 912 -1.85 -36.59 1.04
N GLU A 913 -2.41 -37.46 1.89
CA GLU A 913 -3.59 -38.30 1.60
C GLU A 913 -4.91 -37.68 2.11
N HIS A 914 -4.99 -36.36 2.18
CA HIS A 914 -6.15 -35.64 2.69
C HIS A 914 -7.22 -35.34 1.62
N ASP A 915 -8.40 -34.90 2.06
CA ASP A 915 -9.56 -34.64 1.20
C ASP A 915 -9.81 -33.16 0.86
N TYR A 916 -8.81 -32.29 1.11
CA TYR A 916 -8.83 -30.91 0.62
C TYR A 916 -8.55 -30.89 -0.89
N ILE A 917 -9.60 -30.67 -1.67
CA ILE A 917 -9.52 -30.62 -3.14
C ILE A 917 -8.86 -29.32 -3.64
N ASP A 918 -8.46 -29.28 -4.91
CA ASP A 918 -7.82 -28.12 -5.54
C ASP A 918 -8.53 -26.80 -5.29
N ALA A 919 -9.86 -26.77 -5.44
CA ALA A 919 -10.67 -25.56 -5.26
C ALA A 919 -10.68 -25.01 -3.81
N MET A 920 -10.02 -25.69 -2.87
CA MET A 920 -9.86 -25.29 -1.47
C MET A 920 -8.50 -24.66 -1.17
N ALA A 921 -7.59 -24.62 -2.15
CA ALA A 921 -6.22 -24.13 -2.00
C ALA A 921 -6.05 -22.70 -2.55
N ILE A 922 -5.05 -21.99 -2.04
CA ILE A 922 -4.53 -20.74 -2.64
C ILE A 922 -3.31 -21.06 -3.51
N ASP A 923 -2.42 -21.89 -2.98
CA ASP A 923 -1.10 -22.28 -3.51
C ASP A 923 -0.71 -23.67 -2.97
N GLU A 924 0.57 -24.01 -2.92
CA GLU A 924 1.11 -25.30 -2.47
C GLU A 924 0.98 -25.60 -0.96
N ASP A 925 0.74 -24.62 -0.08
CA ASP A 925 0.67 -24.86 1.37
C ASP A 925 -0.37 -24.01 2.14
N HIS A 926 -1.22 -23.25 1.44
CA HIS A 926 -2.28 -22.45 2.05
C HIS A 926 -3.69 -22.81 1.56
N LEU A 927 -4.64 -22.80 2.51
CA LEU A 927 -6.06 -22.96 2.23
C LEU A 927 -6.73 -21.62 1.91
N CYS A 928 -7.58 -21.60 0.89
CA CYS A 928 -8.45 -20.45 0.62
C CYS A 928 -9.70 -20.49 1.53
N TYR A 929 -10.65 -19.57 1.33
CA TYR A 929 -11.88 -19.52 2.14
C TYR A 929 -12.66 -20.85 2.19
N ALA A 930 -12.74 -21.59 1.07
CA ALA A 930 -13.44 -22.87 1.02
C ALA A 930 -12.74 -23.95 1.88
N GLY A 931 -11.41 -24.05 1.78
CA GLY A 931 -10.61 -24.94 2.63
C GLY A 931 -10.66 -24.54 4.09
N ALA A 932 -10.58 -23.24 4.38
CA ALA A 932 -10.65 -22.72 5.73
C ALA A 932 -11.98 -23.04 6.42
N THR A 933 -13.08 -23.01 5.66
CA THR A 933 -14.41 -23.41 6.12
C THR A 933 -14.43 -24.88 6.57
N LEU A 934 -13.86 -25.78 5.76
CA LEU A 934 -13.81 -27.21 6.08
C LEU A 934 -12.93 -27.49 7.31
N LEU A 935 -11.72 -26.93 7.34
CA LEU A 935 -10.80 -27.09 8.48
C LEU A 935 -11.42 -26.55 9.77
N THR A 936 -12.02 -25.37 9.72
CA THR A 936 -12.66 -24.75 10.89
C THR A 936 -13.83 -25.57 11.39
N SER A 937 -14.64 -26.16 10.49
CA SER A 937 -15.74 -27.05 10.87
C SER A 937 -15.25 -28.28 11.64
N ARG A 938 -14.12 -28.87 11.22
CA ARG A 938 -13.49 -30.01 11.92
C ARG A 938 -12.95 -29.62 13.29
N LEU A 939 -12.23 -28.49 13.37
CA LEU A 939 -11.77 -27.92 14.64
C LEU A 939 -12.93 -27.64 15.58
N ASN A 940 -13.99 -26.98 15.10
CA ASN A 940 -15.18 -26.69 15.87
C ASN A 940 -15.82 -27.97 16.44
N LYS A 941 -15.90 -29.04 15.63
CA LYS A 941 -16.47 -30.32 16.06
C LYS A 941 -15.63 -30.99 17.15
N LEU A 942 -14.30 -30.91 17.04
CA LEU A 942 -13.38 -31.36 18.09
C LEU A 942 -13.58 -30.57 19.39
N LEU A 943 -13.64 -29.24 19.33
CA LEU A 943 -13.87 -28.43 20.54
C LEU A 943 -15.25 -28.70 21.17
N LEU A 944 -16.29 -28.93 20.37
CA LEU A 944 -17.61 -29.32 20.89
C LEU A 944 -17.57 -30.64 21.64
N SER A 945 -16.84 -31.66 21.15
CA SER A 945 -16.72 -32.93 21.87
C SER A 945 -16.10 -32.78 23.26
N TRP A 946 -15.22 -31.80 23.45
CA TRP A 946 -14.62 -31.49 24.75
C TRP A 946 -15.57 -30.75 25.70
N GLU A 947 -16.51 -29.95 25.20
CA GLU A 947 -17.57 -29.37 26.04
C GLU A 947 -18.58 -30.45 26.45
N GLU A 948 -18.93 -31.39 25.55
CA GLU A 948 -19.81 -32.52 25.87
C GLU A 948 -19.22 -33.44 26.96
N GLU A 949 -17.91 -33.70 26.93
CA GLU A 949 -17.20 -34.44 27.99
C GLU A 949 -17.24 -33.77 29.37
N ASN A 950 -17.35 -32.44 29.43
CA ASN A 950 -17.42 -31.71 30.70
C ASN A 950 -18.87 -31.57 31.22
N GLU A 951 -19.87 -31.77 30.36
CA GLU A 951 -21.30 -31.75 30.71
C GLU A 951 -21.82 -33.13 31.18
N MET A 952 -21.07 -34.21 30.91
CA MET A 952 -21.29 -35.58 31.42
C MET A 952 -20.53 -35.83 32.72
#